data_AF-K9S686-F1
#
_entry.id   AF-K9S686-F1
#
_cell.length_a   1.000
_cell.length_b   1.000
_cell.length_c   1.000
_cell.angle_alpha   90.00
_cell.angle_beta   90.00
_cell.angle_gamma   90.00
#
_symmetry.space_group_name_H-M   'P 1'
#
loop_
_entity.id
_entity.type
_entity.pdbx_description
1 polymer ?
#
loop_
_entity_poly.entity_id
_entity_poly.type
_entity_poly.pdbx_seq_one_letter_code
_entity_poly.pdbx_strand_id
1 'polypeptide(L)'
;MLSTILNALPDPLCWTDCQGVFQGCNAAFRAIAGLANTTPIVGKTLPELPELAWLEPLFAGDRPRSVSGLVCQEIPQAGAPSRWFEISIASLQPPGQLWSGWLYRFVDITQHYQTSADLRAANSFLENVLNSFPDPFFVKDSQHRWVYLNEAMAAMMGHRPETLLGKSDYDVFPPEQAEEFWAKDALVLATGEPNVNEEMLTDAAGQTYCISTKKTLFRDVSGQAFIVGTIRDITDQHIVQSALYESQSRFQKLSAHVPGMLFQLVRAPDGAWSFPLVTSGSRPLLGLAPKQIRFDAQLIKLAIYPEDRPGLETAIARSAQTLEPLHWEGRITLPTGDLKWVQWASRPEQQPDGSVLWDGLMTDITRLKEAELALQRLNEQLEDSVNQRTAALRESEARLRTLVDSLPFAVWVCDPEGRYVMQNATDIHLWGEMLGKRPEDLELAPAVLQVWKDQHRRVMAGEVLRQENRFAIAGKERIFSTLFVPVCDGEAVRGLLGVNIDITEQKNAEESLRRSENNLRRYGEALGNLVRKRFEDHDDLRSKVQEVLEIACATLEVSAGLWFYSQNQTAIECFDYYALASGEHGDGLKLLAADYPRYFQSLQEERTLVTPDALADPRTAEFTETYLKPYDVRALMDTPVWLRGEMVGVVCFEHASTPRSWSLEEINFAGSVADFISAFLEASERQRAEEALRFSEQRLREQAQRERLLNRLVRRIRNSLEFETILATTLQEIQRFLRVDRCQFAWYHPETENPHWQVTREARCASLASLVGHYPTSVMGTMASKLLRLEPIAMVDLDTTQDKAWQRFCRALQFRAVLLIPMQMPSGQLGAIVCVNHGETRPWLTSEVELIQAVMSQLAIALNQAELYAQSQARAQELQNALLELQRTQAQMIQSEKMSSLGQLVAGVAHEINNPVNFIYGNLAHANSYIQDLLGLLDLYRQHYPDPVPAVRDEADAIDLDFLVEDLPKLFNSMKVGADRIQKIVASLRTFSRMDEADMKAVNIHDGIDSTLMILQNRIKAKSDRCGIEVIKSYGNLPRVACYAGQLNQVFMNILSNAIDALEDAEDVGSETSPQIHIWTEDLENGQVLIAIADNGPGMPEDVLQRLFDPFFTTKPIGKGTGMGLSISYQIVTEKHGGSLECRSAPGQGATFLIKIPLQQPEEPLSRFLEPGDD
;
A
#
# COMPACT_ATOMS: atom_id res chain seq x y z
N MET A 1 -11.77 -37.07 72.14
CA MET A 1 -11.76 -37.66 70.79
C MET A 1 -12.35 -36.69 69.76
N LEU A 2 -13.61 -36.22 69.91
CA LEU A 2 -14.22 -35.26 68.98
C LEU A 2 -13.44 -33.93 68.87
N SER A 3 -12.98 -33.35 69.98
CA SER A 3 -12.17 -32.11 69.93
C SER A 3 -10.81 -32.29 69.25
N THR A 4 -10.21 -33.49 69.36
CA THR A 4 -8.97 -33.85 68.68
C THR A 4 -9.17 -33.93 67.17
N ILE A 5 -10.30 -34.50 66.73
CA ILE A 5 -10.68 -34.59 65.31
C ILE A 5 -10.97 -33.19 64.75
N LEU A 6 -11.76 -32.38 65.47
CA LEU A 6 -12.11 -31.02 65.04
C LEU A 6 -10.89 -30.07 64.99
N ASN A 7 -9.90 -30.27 65.86
CA ASN A 7 -8.63 -29.53 65.83
C ASN A 7 -7.66 -30.01 64.75
N ALA A 8 -7.82 -31.23 64.24
CA ALA A 8 -7.05 -31.74 63.12
C ALA A 8 -7.61 -31.27 61.75
N LEU A 9 -8.84 -30.73 61.73
CA LEU A 9 -9.40 -30.15 60.52
C LEU A 9 -8.71 -28.81 60.20
N PRO A 10 -8.27 -28.60 58.95
CA PRO A 10 -7.59 -27.38 58.54
C PRO A 10 -8.52 -26.16 58.48
N ASP A 11 -9.82 -26.38 58.31
CA ASP A 11 -10.79 -25.30 58.20
C ASP A 11 -11.11 -24.66 59.57
N PRO A 12 -11.16 -23.33 59.66
CA PRO A 12 -11.69 -22.64 60.83
C PRO A 12 -13.16 -22.99 61.08
N LEU A 13 -13.45 -23.55 62.27
CA LEU A 13 -14.78 -23.98 62.68
C LEU A 13 -15.15 -23.42 64.07
N CYS A 14 -16.37 -22.92 64.21
CA CYS A 14 -17.00 -22.64 65.50
C CYS A 14 -18.44 -23.13 65.52
N TRP A 15 -18.96 -23.48 66.70
CA TRP A 15 -20.34 -23.92 66.84
C TRP A 15 -21.01 -23.31 68.07
N THR A 16 -22.30 -23.08 67.92
CA THR A 16 -23.15 -22.42 68.92
C THR A 16 -24.39 -23.25 69.19
N ASP A 17 -25.03 -23.04 70.34
CA ASP A 17 -26.35 -23.59 70.62
C ASP A 17 -27.47 -22.77 69.94
N CYS A 18 -28.72 -23.15 70.20
CA CYS A 18 -29.90 -22.50 69.64
C CYS A 18 -30.10 -21.04 70.05
N GLN A 19 -29.43 -20.56 71.10
CA GLN A 19 -29.47 -19.17 71.54
C GLN A 19 -28.24 -18.38 71.05
N GLY A 20 -27.34 -19.00 70.29
CA GLY A 20 -26.13 -18.37 69.78
C GLY A 20 -25.00 -18.29 70.79
N VAL A 21 -25.05 -19.07 71.88
CA VAL A 21 -23.94 -19.20 72.83
C VAL A 21 -22.90 -20.15 72.24
N PHE A 22 -21.63 -19.76 72.23
CA PHE A 22 -20.54 -20.59 71.72
C PHE A 22 -20.36 -21.83 72.57
N GLN A 23 -20.50 -23.00 71.95
CA GLN A 23 -20.30 -24.31 72.58
C GLN A 23 -18.88 -24.84 72.30
N GLY A 24 -18.19 -24.27 71.32
CA GLY A 24 -16.78 -24.49 71.09
C GLY A 24 -16.29 -23.98 69.73
N CYS A 25 -14.98 -24.07 69.55
CA CYS A 25 -14.30 -23.79 68.29
C CYS A 25 -13.02 -24.60 68.20
N ASN A 26 -12.48 -24.74 66.99
CA ASN A 26 -11.19 -25.40 66.79
C ASN A 26 -10.02 -24.40 66.80
N ALA A 27 -8.79 -24.93 66.83
CA ALA A 27 -7.57 -24.13 66.84
C ALA A 27 -7.45 -23.19 65.63
N ALA A 28 -7.87 -23.64 64.44
CA ALA A 28 -7.88 -22.84 63.23
C ALA A 28 -8.81 -21.61 63.34
N PHE A 29 -9.98 -21.76 63.95
CA PHE A 29 -10.88 -20.63 64.23
C PHE A 29 -10.29 -19.62 65.22
N ARG A 30 -9.64 -20.09 66.29
CA ARG A 30 -8.97 -19.20 67.25
C ARG A 30 -7.88 -18.36 66.59
N ALA A 31 -7.15 -18.93 65.64
CA ALA A 31 -6.09 -18.23 64.91
C ALA A 31 -6.65 -17.09 64.05
N ILE A 32 -7.75 -17.31 63.30
CA ILE A 32 -8.36 -16.25 62.48
C ILE A 32 -9.07 -15.18 63.33
N ALA A 33 -9.59 -15.57 64.49
CA ALA A 33 -10.26 -14.69 65.44
C ALA A 33 -9.29 -13.87 66.31
N GLY A 34 -7.97 -14.10 66.22
CA GLY A 34 -6.97 -13.43 67.04
C GLY A 34 -7.06 -13.76 68.54
N LEU A 35 -7.72 -14.87 68.91
CA LEU A 35 -7.94 -15.25 70.31
C LEU A 35 -6.71 -15.95 70.88
N ALA A 36 -6.16 -15.46 72.00
CA ALA A 36 -5.12 -16.17 72.74
C ALA A 36 -5.64 -17.53 73.24
N ASN A 37 -4.77 -18.55 73.32
CA ASN A 37 -5.12 -19.92 73.73
C ASN A 37 -5.81 -20.02 75.11
N THR A 38 -5.63 -19.01 75.98
CA THR A 38 -6.22 -18.93 77.31
C THR A 38 -7.60 -18.28 77.36
N THR A 39 -8.10 -17.72 76.25
CA THR A 39 -9.37 -16.97 76.23
C THR A 39 -10.55 -17.95 76.25
N PRO A 40 -11.41 -17.92 77.29
CA PRO A 40 -12.59 -18.78 77.35
C PRO A 40 -13.64 -18.26 76.37
N ILE A 41 -13.96 -19.09 75.37
CA ILE A 41 -14.99 -18.84 74.35
C ILE A 41 -16.27 -19.63 74.64
N VAL A 42 -16.16 -20.79 75.27
CA VAL A 42 -17.28 -21.68 75.57
C VAL A 42 -18.16 -21.04 76.64
N GLY A 43 -19.48 -20.99 76.41
CA GLY A 43 -20.47 -20.41 77.32
C GLY A 43 -20.68 -18.90 77.16
N LYS A 44 -19.99 -18.25 76.22
CA LYS A 44 -20.15 -16.81 75.93
C LYS A 44 -21.01 -16.57 74.70
N THR A 45 -21.66 -15.40 74.67
CA THR A 45 -22.36 -14.86 73.51
C THR A 45 -21.46 -13.87 72.75
N LEU A 46 -21.83 -13.54 71.50
CA LEU A 46 -21.03 -12.66 70.66
C LEU A 46 -20.75 -11.26 71.26
N PRO A 47 -21.72 -10.57 71.90
CA PRO A 47 -21.47 -9.28 72.54
C PRO A 47 -20.46 -9.32 73.71
N GLU A 48 -20.21 -10.50 74.28
CA GLU A 48 -19.26 -10.72 75.38
C GLU A 48 -17.82 -11.01 74.88
N LEU A 49 -17.62 -11.00 73.56
CA LEU A 49 -16.37 -11.29 72.87
C LEU A 49 -16.08 -10.18 71.84
N PRO A 50 -15.54 -9.03 72.27
CA PRO A 50 -15.28 -7.88 71.39
C PRO A 50 -14.30 -8.20 70.26
N GLU A 51 -13.41 -9.18 70.43
CA GLU A 51 -12.50 -9.67 69.39
C GLU A 51 -13.24 -10.35 68.22
N LEU A 52 -14.50 -10.73 68.44
CA LEU A 52 -15.38 -11.37 67.46
C LEU A 52 -16.47 -10.44 66.92
N ALA A 53 -16.42 -9.14 67.21
CA ALA A 53 -17.45 -8.18 66.79
C ALA A 53 -17.73 -8.19 65.26
N TRP A 54 -16.74 -8.55 64.44
CA TRP A 54 -16.90 -8.70 62.99
C TRP A 54 -17.90 -9.79 62.57
N LEU A 55 -18.29 -10.71 63.46
CA LEU A 55 -19.33 -11.71 63.23
C LEU A 55 -20.76 -11.18 63.50
N GLU A 56 -20.94 -9.98 64.04
CA GLU A 56 -22.26 -9.43 64.40
C GLU A 56 -23.33 -9.54 63.31
N PRO A 57 -23.06 -9.18 62.03
CA PRO A 57 -24.07 -9.29 60.97
C PRO A 57 -24.50 -10.73 60.64
N LEU A 58 -23.71 -11.75 60.99
CA LEU A 58 -24.12 -13.17 60.87
C LEU A 58 -25.03 -13.62 62.03
N PHE A 59 -25.01 -12.87 63.14
CA PHE A 59 -25.79 -13.15 64.35
C PHE A 59 -27.03 -12.25 64.47
N ALA A 60 -27.14 -11.21 63.64
CA ALA A 60 -28.25 -10.26 63.59
C ALA A 60 -29.35 -10.68 62.59
N GLY A 61 -30.45 -11.30 63.08
CA GLY A 61 -31.63 -11.68 62.28
C GLY A 61 -32.13 -13.12 62.53
N ASP A 62 -33.32 -13.46 62.01
CA ASP A 62 -33.87 -14.83 62.06
C ASP A 62 -33.00 -15.80 61.24
N ARG A 63 -32.33 -16.74 61.91
CA ARG A 63 -31.35 -17.64 61.27
C ARG A 63 -32.04 -18.79 60.51
N PRO A 64 -31.74 -19.00 59.22
CA PRO A 64 -32.31 -20.13 58.46
C PRO A 64 -31.83 -21.49 59.00
N ARG A 65 -32.65 -22.54 58.85
CA ARG A 65 -32.32 -23.92 59.31
C ARG A 65 -31.17 -24.59 58.53
N SER A 66 -30.79 -24.05 57.36
CA SER A 66 -29.54 -24.34 56.66
C SER A 66 -29.28 -23.26 55.61
N VAL A 67 -28.07 -22.73 55.53
CA VAL A 67 -27.61 -21.89 54.40
C VAL A 67 -26.31 -22.48 53.87
N SER A 68 -26.36 -23.12 52.71
CA SER A 68 -25.19 -23.37 51.88
C SER A 68 -25.16 -22.30 50.79
N GLY A 69 -24.53 -21.16 51.05
CA GLY A 69 -24.47 -20.09 50.07
C GLY A 69 -23.90 -18.78 50.61
N LEU A 70 -22.69 -18.47 50.13
CA LEU A 70 -21.87 -17.27 50.27
C LEU A 70 -22.49 -16.08 51.02
N VAL A 71 -22.08 -15.89 52.28
CA VAL A 71 -21.92 -14.55 52.85
C VAL A 71 -20.44 -14.20 52.74
N CYS A 72 -20.08 -13.43 51.71
CA CYS A 72 -18.73 -12.88 51.54
C CYS A 72 -18.65 -11.58 52.33
N GLN A 73 -17.93 -11.59 53.45
CA GLN A 73 -17.81 -10.42 54.30
C GLN A 73 -16.34 -9.99 54.39
N GLU A 74 -16.10 -8.71 54.18
CA GLU A 74 -14.80 -8.09 54.40
C GLU A 74 -14.57 -7.98 55.92
N ILE A 75 -13.48 -8.61 56.40
CA ILE A 75 -13.10 -8.51 57.81
C ILE A 75 -11.90 -7.56 57.92
N PRO A 76 -12.08 -6.34 58.45
CA PRO A 76 -10.97 -5.46 58.77
C PRO A 76 -10.22 -6.00 59.98
N GLN A 77 -8.96 -6.41 59.80
CA GLN A 77 -8.04 -6.68 60.91
C GLN A 77 -7.18 -5.45 61.20
N ALA A 78 -7.10 -5.06 62.48
CA ALA A 78 -6.27 -3.93 62.89
C ALA A 78 -4.79 -4.20 62.56
N GLY A 79 -4.26 -3.48 61.56
CA GLY A 79 -2.86 -3.56 61.15
C GLY A 79 -2.52 -4.60 60.07
N ALA A 80 -3.51 -5.23 59.42
CA ALA A 80 -3.30 -6.22 58.33
C ALA A 80 -4.27 -5.98 57.15
N PRO A 81 -3.95 -6.43 55.92
CA PRO A 81 -4.85 -6.29 54.77
C PRO A 81 -6.16 -7.07 54.98
N SER A 82 -7.28 -6.49 54.55
CA SER A 82 -8.62 -7.09 54.63
C SER A 82 -8.65 -8.49 54.02
N ARG A 83 -9.30 -9.44 54.71
CA ARG A 83 -9.47 -10.83 54.24
C ARG A 83 -10.94 -11.11 53.93
N TRP A 84 -11.17 -11.92 52.91
CA TRP A 84 -12.49 -12.36 52.46
C TRP A 84 -12.72 -13.81 52.85
N PHE A 85 -13.82 -14.08 53.53
CA PHE A 85 -14.20 -15.43 53.93
C PHE A 85 -15.53 -15.83 53.32
N GLU A 86 -15.58 -17.05 52.79
CA GLU A 86 -16.83 -17.75 52.50
C GLU A 86 -17.29 -18.49 53.77
N ILE A 87 -18.52 -18.22 54.21
CA ILE A 87 -19.06 -18.76 55.45
C ILE A 87 -20.19 -19.73 55.14
N SER A 88 -20.02 -20.99 55.54
CA SER A 88 -21.04 -22.04 55.44
C SER A 88 -21.64 -22.33 56.80
N ILE A 89 -22.99 -22.41 56.88
CA ILE A 89 -23.72 -22.61 58.14
C ILE A 89 -24.54 -23.90 58.04
N ALA A 90 -24.23 -24.86 58.91
CA ALA A 90 -24.96 -26.12 59.04
C ALA A 90 -25.70 -26.19 60.39
N SER A 91 -26.93 -26.71 60.39
CA SER A 91 -27.65 -26.98 61.65
C SER A 91 -27.19 -28.31 62.26
N LEU A 92 -27.00 -28.32 63.58
CA LEU A 92 -26.68 -29.52 64.34
C LEU A 92 -27.98 -30.14 64.86
N GLN A 93 -28.27 -31.38 64.44
CA GLN A 93 -29.39 -32.19 64.91
C GLN A 93 -28.90 -33.55 65.40
N PRO A 94 -28.91 -33.82 66.71
CA PRO A 94 -28.65 -35.16 67.23
C PRO A 94 -29.78 -36.12 66.82
N PRO A 95 -29.50 -37.41 66.60
CA PRO A 95 -30.54 -38.38 66.28
C PRO A 95 -31.57 -38.47 67.43
N GLY A 96 -32.83 -38.08 67.16
CA GLY A 96 -33.94 -38.21 68.11
C GLY A 96 -34.30 -36.96 68.93
N GLN A 97 -33.68 -35.79 68.69
CA GLN A 97 -34.07 -34.52 69.33
C GLN A 97 -34.31 -33.39 68.31
N LEU A 98 -35.16 -32.42 68.68
CA LEU A 98 -35.28 -31.17 67.95
C LEU A 98 -33.98 -30.36 68.12
N TRP A 99 -33.34 -30.07 66.98
CA TRP A 99 -32.39 -28.99 66.71
C TRP A 99 -31.61 -28.40 67.91
N SER A 100 -30.29 -28.65 67.96
CA SER A 100 -29.42 -28.31 69.10
C SER A 100 -28.49 -27.11 68.88
N GLY A 101 -28.35 -26.57 67.65
CA GLY A 101 -27.47 -25.44 67.39
C GLY A 101 -27.00 -25.29 65.93
N TRP A 102 -25.94 -24.51 65.72
CA TRP A 102 -25.34 -24.24 64.40
C TRP A 102 -23.82 -24.44 64.41
N LEU A 103 -23.29 -24.99 63.32
CA LEU A 103 -21.88 -25.10 63.00
C LEU A 103 -21.53 -24.14 61.86
N TYR A 104 -20.50 -23.33 62.06
CA TYR A 104 -19.99 -22.35 61.12
C TYR A 104 -18.63 -22.80 60.61
N ARG A 105 -18.46 -22.78 59.29
CA ARG A 105 -17.19 -23.05 58.60
C ARG A 105 -16.79 -21.82 57.81
N PHE A 106 -15.54 -21.40 57.97
CA PHE A 106 -14.97 -20.24 57.29
C PHE A 106 -13.88 -20.70 56.33
N VAL A 107 -13.97 -20.31 55.06
CA VAL A 107 -12.96 -20.61 54.04
C VAL A 107 -12.38 -19.29 53.55
N ASP A 108 -11.06 -19.10 53.67
CA ASP A 108 -10.40 -17.90 53.17
C ASP A 108 -10.37 -17.94 51.63
N ILE A 109 -11.10 -17.02 51.00
CA ILE A 109 -11.21 -16.88 49.54
C ILE A 109 -10.51 -15.62 49.03
N THR A 110 -9.69 -14.97 49.85
CA THR A 110 -9.05 -13.68 49.53
C THR A 110 -8.31 -13.73 48.19
N GLN A 111 -7.53 -14.79 47.95
CA GLN A 111 -6.77 -14.95 46.71
C GLN A 111 -7.67 -15.19 45.48
N HIS A 112 -8.76 -15.95 45.65
CA HIS A 112 -9.70 -16.22 44.55
C HIS A 112 -10.49 -14.96 44.17
N TYR A 113 -10.93 -14.19 45.17
CA TYR A 113 -11.62 -12.92 44.96
C TYR A 113 -10.70 -11.86 44.33
N GLN A 114 -9.47 -11.71 44.83
CA GLN A 114 -8.48 -10.81 44.24
C GLN A 114 -8.17 -11.19 42.78
N THR A 115 -7.98 -12.47 42.48
CA THR A 115 -7.73 -12.93 41.10
C THR A 115 -8.92 -12.64 40.17
N SER A 116 -10.16 -12.82 40.64
CA SER A 116 -11.37 -12.52 39.85
C SER A 116 -11.60 -11.01 39.67
N ALA A 117 -11.27 -10.20 40.68
CA ALA A 117 -11.35 -8.75 40.62
C ALA A 117 -10.25 -8.17 39.71
N ASP A 118 -9.03 -8.68 39.81
CA ASP A 118 -7.90 -8.30 38.96
C ASP A 118 -8.16 -8.69 37.49
N LEU A 119 -8.75 -9.86 37.24
CA LEU A 119 -9.13 -10.27 35.89
C LEU A 119 -10.25 -9.39 35.31
N ARG A 120 -11.26 -9.02 36.12
CA ARG A 120 -12.31 -8.08 35.71
C ARG A 120 -11.74 -6.69 35.44
N ALA A 121 -10.85 -6.20 36.31
CA ALA A 121 -10.17 -4.93 36.12
C ALA A 121 -9.28 -4.93 34.87
N ALA A 122 -8.56 -6.03 34.61
CA ALA A 122 -7.74 -6.19 33.41
C ALA A 122 -8.58 -6.25 32.12
N ASN A 123 -9.70 -6.98 32.11
CA ASN A 123 -10.61 -7.02 30.96
C ASN A 123 -11.26 -5.66 30.71
N SER A 124 -11.79 -4.99 31.74
CA SER A 124 -12.34 -3.64 31.58
C SER A 124 -11.28 -2.61 31.16
N PHE A 125 -10.04 -2.74 31.63
CA PHE A 125 -8.93 -1.90 31.18
C PHE A 125 -8.66 -2.11 29.68
N LEU A 126 -8.61 -3.36 29.21
CA LEU A 126 -8.39 -3.67 27.79
C LEU A 126 -9.54 -3.16 26.91
N GLU A 127 -10.79 -3.37 27.31
CA GLU A 127 -11.97 -2.86 26.59
C GLU A 127 -11.94 -1.32 26.49
N ASN A 128 -11.64 -0.63 27.59
CA ASN A 128 -11.53 0.82 27.61
C ASN A 128 -10.39 1.34 26.72
N VAL A 129 -9.25 0.64 26.69
CA VAL A 129 -8.14 1.00 25.80
C VAL A 129 -8.53 0.82 24.34
N LEU A 130 -9.16 -0.30 23.97
CA LEU A 130 -9.59 -0.57 22.60
C LEU A 130 -10.70 0.39 22.12
N ASN A 131 -11.61 0.79 23.01
CA ASN A 131 -12.64 1.78 22.72
C ASN A 131 -12.12 3.23 22.68
N SER A 132 -10.98 3.52 23.31
CA SER A 132 -10.35 4.85 23.23
C SER A 132 -9.68 5.13 21.89
N PHE A 133 -9.43 4.11 21.07
CA PHE A 133 -8.89 4.31 19.72
C PHE A 133 -9.97 4.88 18.78
N PRO A 134 -9.67 5.98 18.07
CA PRO A 134 -10.61 6.59 17.14
C PRO A 134 -10.80 5.78 15.85
N ASP A 135 -9.82 4.94 15.50
CA ASP A 135 -9.89 4.07 14.32
C ASP A 135 -10.81 2.86 14.62
N PRO A 136 -11.74 2.50 13.70
CA PRO A 136 -12.51 1.27 13.81
C PRO A 136 -11.62 0.03 13.95
N PHE A 137 -11.91 -0.78 14.97
CA PHE A 137 -11.15 -1.98 15.32
C PHE A 137 -12.10 -3.17 15.46
N PHE A 138 -11.70 -4.32 14.93
CA PHE A 138 -12.46 -5.55 15.04
C PHE A 138 -11.56 -6.79 15.19
N VAL A 139 -12.15 -7.86 15.74
CA VAL A 139 -11.55 -9.19 15.83
C VAL A 139 -12.55 -10.21 15.34
N LYS A 140 -12.11 -11.14 14.48
CA LYS A 140 -12.92 -12.28 14.00
C LYS A 140 -12.31 -13.62 14.39
N ASP A 141 -13.17 -14.62 14.61
CA ASP A 141 -12.76 -16.02 14.80
C ASP A 141 -12.39 -16.71 13.47
N SER A 142 -11.91 -17.95 13.55
CA SER A 142 -11.59 -18.78 12.38
C SER A 142 -12.80 -19.17 11.52
N GLN A 143 -14.02 -18.83 11.96
CA GLN A 143 -15.27 -19.00 11.20
C GLN A 143 -15.75 -17.66 10.62
N HIS A 144 -14.88 -16.64 10.59
CA HIS A 144 -15.15 -15.29 10.07
C HIS A 144 -16.26 -14.55 10.82
N ARG A 145 -16.50 -14.91 12.08
CA ARG A 145 -17.49 -14.22 12.91
C ARG A 145 -16.84 -13.19 13.81
N TRP A 146 -17.51 -12.06 13.98
CA TRP A 146 -17.05 -10.94 14.79
C TRP A 146 -17.11 -11.33 16.27
N VAL A 147 -15.95 -11.44 16.92
CA VAL A 147 -15.84 -11.77 18.37
C VAL A 147 -15.55 -10.56 19.23
N TYR A 148 -15.05 -9.48 18.63
CA TYR A 148 -14.89 -8.18 19.27
C TYR A 148 -14.95 -7.07 18.23
N LEU A 149 -15.47 -5.91 18.62
CA LEU A 149 -15.38 -4.67 17.86
C LEU A 149 -15.47 -3.48 18.83
N ASN A 150 -14.76 -2.41 18.53
CA ASN A 150 -14.77 -1.21 19.36
C ASN A 150 -15.95 -0.27 19.01
N GLU A 151 -16.19 0.74 19.84
CA GLU A 151 -17.27 1.72 19.60
C GLU A 151 -17.13 2.47 18.26
N ALA A 152 -15.90 2.78 17.83
CA ALA A 152 -15.66 3.43 16.54
C ALA A 152 -16.15 2.57 15.36
N MET A 153 -15.95 1.25 15.43
CA MET A 153 -16.46 0.30 14.44
C MET A 153 -17.98 0.19 14.46
N ALA A 154 -18.58 0.15 15.64
CA ALA A 154 -20.04 0.15 15.78
C ALA A 154 -20.66 1.42 15.18
N ALA A 155 -20.07 2.58 15.47
CA ALA A 155 -20.49 3.88 14.95
C ALA A 155 -20.39 3.96 13.43
N MET A 156 -19.26 3.53 12.84
CA MET A 156 -19.07 3.51 11.39
C MET A 156 -20.08 2.59 10.69
N MET A 157 -20.43 1.47 11.30
CA MET A 157 -21.41 0.52 10.77
C MET A 157 -22.86 0.96 10.97
N GLY A 158 -23.12 2.01 11.77
CA GLY A 158 -24.48 2.44 12.12
C GLY A 158 -25.24 1.44 13.01
N HIS A 159 -24.53 0.61 13.75
CA HIS A 159 -25.09 -0.48 14.56
C HIS A 159 -24.59 -0.46 16.00
N ARG A 160 -25.28 -1.14 16.92
CA ARG A 160 -24.77 -1.35 18.29
C ARG A 160 -23.83 -2.56 18.34
N PRO A 161 -22.79 -2.57 19.19
CA PRO A 161 -21.86 -3.69 19.24
C PRO A 161 -22.54 -5.06 19.44
N GLU A 162 -23.54 -5.13 20.31
CA GLU A 162 -24.26 -6.38 20.62
C GLU A 162 -25.03 -6.94 19.41
N THR A 163 -25.31 -6.11 18.41
CA THR A 163 -26.03 -6.53 17.19
C THR A 163 -25.12 -7.10 16.10
N LEU A 164 -23.80 -6.88 16.22
CA LEU A 164 -22.79 -7.31 15.26
C LEU A 164 -21.95 -8.48 15.78
N LEU A 165 -21.77 -8.59 17.11
CA LEU A 165 -21.05 -9.70 17.73
C LEU A 165 -21.71 -11.06 17.40
N GLY A 166 -20.90 -12.02 16.98
CA GLY A 166 -21.32 -13.36 16.57
C GLY A 166 -21.84 -13.49 15.14
N LYS A 167 -22.00 -12.38 14.41
CA LYS A 167 -22.38 -12.39 12.98
C LYS A 167 -21.17 -12.55 12.07
N SER A 168 -21.40 -12.99 10.84
CA SER A 168 -20.42 -13.00 9.76
C SER A 168 -20.60 -11.79 8.84
N ASP A 169 -19.64 -11.55 7.95
CA ASP A 169 -19.75 -10.46 6.95
C ASP A 169 -20.98 -10.61 6.05
N TYR A 170 -21.43 -11.84 5.76
CA TYR A 170 -22.64 -12.10 4.98
C TYR A 170 -23.94 -11.71 5.67
N ASP A 171 -23.92 -11.59 7.01
CA ASP A 171 -25.10 -11.17 7.78
C ASP A 171 -25.22 -9.64 7.88
N VAL A 172 -24.20 -8.90 7.41
CA VAL A 172 -24.04 -7.45 7.65
C VAL A 172 -23.86 -6.67 6.34
N PHE A 173 -23.08 -7.20 5.39
CA PHE A 173 -22.75 -6.49 4.14
C PHE A 173 -23.51 -7.07 2.93
N PRO A 174 -23.63 -6.31 1.83
CA PRO A 174 -24.10 -6.84 0.55
C PRO A 174 -23.27 -8.04 0.08
N PRO A 175 -23.85 -9.03 -0.64
CA PRO A 175 -23.18 -10.29 -0.98
C PRO A 175 -21.82 -10.11 -1.67
N GLU A 176 -21.71 -9.13 -2.56
CA GLU A 176 -20.49 -8.84 -3.33
C GLU A 176 -19.35 -8.30 -2.45
N GLN A 177 -19.66 -7.42 -1.49
CA GLN A 177 -18.68 -6.93 -0.49
C GLN A 177 -18.33 -8.02 0.54
N ALA A 178 -19.32 -8.80 0.97
CA ALA A 178 -19.10 -9.90 1.91
C ALA A 178 -18.17 -10.98 1.31
N GLU A 179 -18.32 -11.32 0.02
CA GLU A 179 -17.40 -12.23 -0.69
C GLU A 179 -15.97 -11.68 -0.73
N GLU A 180 -15.80 -10.40 -1.03
CA GLU A 180 -14.49 -9.76 -1.11
C GLU A 180 -13.80 -9.75 0.27
N PHE A 181 -14.51 -9.38 1.33
CA PHE A 181 -13.98 -9.38 2.70
C PHE A 181 -13.65 -10.80 3.17
N TRP A 182 -14.51 -11.77 2.84
CA TRP A 182 -14.30 -13.17 3.18
C TRP A 182 -13.06 -13.75 2.49
N ALA A 183 -12.87 -13.48 1.20
CA ALA A 183 -11.71 -13.95 0.45
C ALA A 183 -10.39 -13.44 1.04
N LYS A 184 -10.35 -12.17 1.45
CA LYS A 184 -9.19 -11.56 2.11
C LYS A 184 -8.95 -12.15 3.50
N ASP A 185 -10.01 -12.33 4.28
CA ASP A 185 -9.94 -12.97 5.60
C ASP A 185 -9.41 -14.41 5.49
N ALA A 186 -9.85 -15.16 4.48
CA ALA A 186 -9.42 -16.53 4.22
C ALA A 186 -7.94 -16.59 3.82
N LEU A 187 -7.48 -15.62 3.03
CA LEU A 187 -6.07 -15.49 2.66
C LEU A 187 -5.19 -15.25 3.90
N VAL A 188 -5.56 -14.30 4.77
CA VAL A 188 -4.82 -14.00 6.01
C VAL A 188 -4.77 -15.21 6.95
N LEU A 189 -5.88 -15.95 7.08
CA LEU A 189 -5.92 -17.18 7.88
C LEU A 189 -5.05 -18.30 7.30
N ALA A 190 -4.96 -18.42 5.97
CA ALA A 190 -4.21 -19.45 5.28
C ALA A 190 -2.70 -19.16 5.22
N THR A 191 -2.30 -17.92 4.91
CA THR A 191 -0.89 -17.55 4.70
C THR A 191 -0.22 -17.01 5.95
N GLY A 192 -0.99 -16.40 6.86
CA GLY A 192 -0.47 -15.69 8.03
C GLY A 192 0.18 -14.34 7.71
N GLU A 193 0.17 -13.90 6.45
CA GLU A 193 0.71 -12.60 6.06
C GLU A 193 -0.29 -11.46 6.34
N PRO A 194 0.17 -10.29 6.82
CA PRO A 194 -0.67 -9.11 6.95
C PRO A 194 -1.24 -8.67 5.60
N ASN A 195 -2.56 -8.44 5.53
CA ASN A 195 -3.21 -7.88 4.35
C ASN A 195 -3.54 -6.41 4.62
N VAL A 196 -3.07 -5.51 3.76
CA VAL A 196 -3.42 -4.09 3.77
C VAL A 196 -4.03 -3.76 2.42
N ASN A 197 -5.24 -3.23 2.41
CA ASN A 197 -5.96 -2.98 1.18
C ASN A 197 -6.94 -1.82 1.32
N GLU A 198 -7.17 -1.13 0.23
CA GLU A 198 -8.24 -0.14 0.12
C GLU A 198 -9.49 -0.83 -0.42
N GLU A 199 -10.64 -0.59 0.20
CA GLU A 199 -11.90 -1.23 -0.14
C GLU A 199 -13.09 -0.32 0.12
N MET A 200 -14.23 -0.64 -0.49
CA MET A 200 -15.46 0.13 -0.31
C MET A 200 -16.31 -0.56 0.78
N LEU A 201 -16.59 0.16 1.85
CA LEU A 201 -17.43 -0.32 2.93
C LEU A 201 -18.76 0.41 2.90
N THR A 202 -19.87 -0.33 2.88
CA THR A 202 -21.21 0.24 2.98
C THR A 202 -21.78 0.03 4.37
N ASP A 203 -22.28 1.10 4.98
CA ASP A 203 -22.92 1.08 6.30
C ASP A 203 -24.40 0.65 6.27
N ALA A 204 -25.05 0.64 7.43
CA ALA A 204 -26.47 0.31 7.57
C ALA A 204 -27.43 1.31 6.90
N ALA A 205 -26.99 2.54 6.63
CA ALA A 205 -27.77 3.57 5.95
C ALA A 205 -27.59 3.53 4.42
N GLY A 206 -26.71 2.68 3.91
CA GLY A 206 -26.38 2.56 2.49
C GLY A 206 -25.32 3.57 2.03
N GLN A 207 -24.64 4.25 2.95
CA GLN A 207 -23.54 5.15 2.64
C GLN A 207 -22.24 4.35 2.45
N THR A 208 -21.51 4.67 1.38
CA THR A 208 -20.27 3.97 1.02
C THR A 208 -19.05 4.82 1.36
N TYR A 209 -18.11 4.22 2.06
CA TYR A 209 -16.84 4.80 2.50
C TYR A 209 -15.70 4.14 1.71
N CYS A 210 -14.72 4.94 1.30
CA CYS A 210 -13.45 4.41 0.82
C CYS A 210 -12.53 4.21 2.04
N ILE A 211 -12.24 2.95 2.36
CA ILE A 211 -11.56 2.61 3.60
C ILE A 211 -10.24 1.90 3.31
N SER A 212 -9.24 2.14 4.16
CA SER A 212 -8.01 1.37 4.20
C SER A 212 -8.06 0.40 5.38
N THR A 213 -8.16 -0.89 5.08
CA THR A 213 -8.22 -1.95 6.08
C THR A 213 -6.86 -2.64 6.20
N LYS A 214 -6.39 -2.84 7.42
CA LYS A 214 -5.25 -3.70 7.74
C LYS A 214 -5.71 -4.88 8.57
N LYS A 215 -5.52 -6.09 8.07
CA LYS A 215 -5.89 -7.35 8.70
C LYS A 215 -4.65 -8.18 9.01
N THR A 216 -4.59 -8.73 10.22
CA THR A 216 -3.44 -9.51 10.70
C THR A 216 -3.89 -10.77 11.41
N LEU A 217 -3.15 -11.86 11.22
CA LEU A 217 -3.37 -13.10 11.94
C LEU A 217 -2.81 -13.00 13.36
N PHE A 218 -3.67 -13.21 14.36
CA PHE A 218 -3.30 -13.36 15.76
C PHE A 218 -3.59 -14.79 16.21
N ARG A 219 -2.69 -15.41 16.95
CA ARG A 219 -2.91 -16.71 17.59
C ARG A 219 -2.87 -16.55 19.09
N ASP A 220 -3.88 -17.07 19.76
CA ASP A 220 -3.91 -17.07 21.22
C ASP A 220 -2.95 -18.13 21.81
N VAL A 221 -2.92 -18.23 23.13
CA VAL A 221 -2.10 -19.21 23.87
C VAL A 221 -2.51 -20.67 23.65
N SER A 222 -3.72 -20.92 23.13
CA SER A 222 -4.22 -22.25 22.79
C SER A 222 -3.95 -22.65 21.33
N GLY A 223 -3.43 -21.71 20.53
CA GLY A 223 -3.16 -21.88 19.11
C GLY A 223 -4.34 -21.54 18.19
N GLN A 224 -5.47 -21.08 18.76
CA GLN A 224 -6.64 -20.65 18.01
C GLN A 224 -6.33 -19.36 17.23
N ALA A 225 -6.70 -19.36 15.96
CA ALA A 225 -6.47 -18.25 15.04
C ALA A 225 -7.62 -17.23 15.08
N PHE A 226 -7.24 -15.96 15.12
CA PHE A 226 -8.12 -14.80 15.05
C PHE A 226 -7.60 -13.81 14.00
N ILE A 227 -8.50 -13.09 13.36
CA ILE A 227 -8.15 -11.98 12.46
C ILE A 227 -8.36 -10.69 13.25
N VAL A 228 -7.31 -9.89 13.37
CA VAL A 228 -7.38 -8.55 13.98
C VAL A 228 -7.31 -7.52 12.86
N GLY A 229 -8.35 -6.69 12.77
CA GLY A 229 -8.52 -5.68 11.74
C GLY A 229 -8.60 -4.27 12.30
N THR A 230 -7.93 -3.33 11.64
CA THR A 230 -8.12 -1.88 11.82
C THR A 230 -8.53 -1.25 10.50
N ILE A 231 -9.46 -0.29 10.54
CA ILE A 231 -9.93 0.44 9.37
C ILE A 231 -9.60 1.92 9.54
N ARG A 232 -9.21 2.59 8.45
CA ARG A 232 -9.21 4.06 8.35
C ARG A 232 -10.11 4.50 7.23
N ASP A 233 -10.91 5.52 7.48
CA ASP A 233 -11.61 6.24 6.42
C ASP A 233 -10.61 7.13 5.66
N ILE A 234 -10.50 6.90 4.36
CA ILE A 234 -9.63 7.68 3.46
C ILE A 234 -10.45 8.38 2.36
N THR A 235 -11.77 8.48 2.52
CA THR A 235 -12.69 8.98 1.49
C THR A 235 -12.29 10.37 0.97
N ASP A 236 -12.03 11.33 1.87
CA ASP A 236 -11.61 12.69 1.50
C ASP A 236 -10.24 12.72 0.80
N GLN A 237 -9.30 11.91 1.28
CA GLN A 237 -7.95 11.84 0.72
C GLN A 237 -7.96 11.20 -0.67
N HIS A 238 -8.75 10.14 -0.86
CA HIS A 238 -8.93 9.48 -2.15
C HIS A 238 -9.66 10.39 -3.16
N ILE A 239 -10.64 11.19 -2.72
CA ILE A 239 -11.32 12.19 -3.58
C ILE A 239 -10.35 13.29 -4.04
N VAL A 240 -9.54 13.84 -3.12
CA VAL A 240 -8.57 14.92 -3.45
C VAL A 240 -7.43 14.39 -4.31
N GLN A 241 -6.91 13.21 -4.01
CA GLN A 241 -5.86 12.58 -4.80
C GLN A 241 -6.39 12.19 -6.19
N SER A 242 -7.60 11.64 -6.30
CA SER A 242 -8.24 11.38 -7.59
C SER A 242 -8.51 12.68 -8.36
N ALA A 243 -8.95 13.77 -7.72
CA ALA A 243 -9.16 15.06 -8.40
C ALA A 243 -7.85 15.72 -8.86
N LEU A 244 -6.77 15.61 -8.10
CA LEU A 244 -5.45 16.11 -8.47
C LEU A 244 -4.82 15.25 -9.57
N TYR A 245 -4.96 13.92 -9.48
CA TYR A 245 -4.52 13.00 -10.52
C TYR A 245 -5.36 13.15 -11.78
N GLU A 246 -6.66 13.40 -11.66
CA GLU A 246 -7.54 13.66 -12.80
C GLU A 246 -7.25 15.03 -13.42
N SER A 247 -6.96 16.08 -12.64
CA SER A 247 -6.56 17.39 -13.16
C SER A 247 -5.17 17.37 -13.80
N GLN A 248 -4.15 16.77 -13.16
CA GLN A 248 -2.81 16.58 -13.75
C GLN A 248 -2.85 15.62 -14.93
N SER A 249 -3.59 14.52 -14.87
CA SER A 249 -3.77 13.60 -15.99
C SER A 249 -4.55 14.27 -17.11
N ARG A 250 -5.54 15.12 -16.82
CA ARG A 250 -6.30 15.87 -17.83
C ARG A 250 -5.43 16.94 -18.48
N PHE A 251 -4.61 17.69 -17.74
CA PHE A 251 -3.64 18.64 -18.31
C PHE A 251 -2.52 17.93 -19.07
N GLN A 252 -1.97 16.82 -18.57
CA GLN A 252 -0.99 16.00 -19.29
C GLN A 252 -1.59 15.33 -20.54
N LYS A 253 -2.82 14.83 -20.48
CA LYS A 253 -3.54 14.27 -21.63
C LYS A 253 -3.84 15.36 -22.64
N LEU A 254 -4.43 16.48 -22.22
CA LEU A 254 -4.73 17.61 -23.10
C LEU A 254 -3.45 18.17 -23.74
N SER A 255 -2.40 18.43 -22.96
CA SER A 255 -1.11 18.91 -23.50
C SER A 255 -0.38 17.87 -24.37
N ALA A 256 -0.52 16.57 -24.10
CA ALA A 256 0.03 15.50 -24.96
C ALA A 256 -0.79 15.29 -26.25
N HIS A 257 -2.06 15.67 -26.26
CA HIS A 257 -2.94 15.61 -27.43
C HIS A 257 -2.91 16.88 -28.29
N VAL A 258 -2.31 17.99 -27.82
CA VAL A 258 -2.05 19.16 -28.65
C VAL A 258 -0.92 18.81 -29.65
N PRO A 259 -1.16 18.88 -30.97
CA PRO A 259 -0.16 18.56 -31.96
C PRO A 259 0.92 19.64 -32.02
N GLY A 260 2.02 19.45 -31.29
CA GLY A 260 3.16 20.37 -31.24
C GLY A 260 3.82 20.45 -29.86
N MET A 261 4.72 21.41 -29.69
CA MET A 261 5.35 21.77 -28.43
C MET A 261 4.72 23.04 -27.90
N LEU A 262 3.99 22.95 -26.79
CA LEU A 262 3.65 24.11 -25.97
C LEU A 262 4.87 24.55 -25.17
N PHE A 263 5.13 25.85 -25.15
CA PHE A 263 6.25 26.45 -24.43
C PHE A 263 5.89 27.84 -23.88
N GLN A 264 6.64 28.24 -22.87
CA GLN A 264 6.76 29.62 -22.42
C GLN A 264 8.16 30.11 -22.74
N LEU A 265 8.27 31.25 -23.41
CA LEU A 265 9.55 31.93 -23.67
C LEU A 265 9.59 33.22 -22.86
N VAL A 266 10.63 33.43 -22.06
CA VAL A 266 10.89 34.72 -21.42
C VAL A 266 12.12 35.33 -22.05
N ARG A 267 12.02 36.60 -22.46
CA ARG A 267 13.17 37.43 -22.84
C ARG A 267 13.44 38.45 -21.75
N ALA A 268 14.56 38.30 -21.07
CA ALA A 268 15.03 39.23 -20.06
C ALA A 268 15.42 40.59 -20.70
N PRO A 269 15.48 41.69 -19.91
CA PRO A 269 15.82 43.02 -20.42
C PRO A 269 17.19 43.12 -21.09
N ASP A 270 18.13 42.24 -20.72
CA ASP A 270 19.46 42.10 -21.34
C ASP A 270 19.45 41.36 -22.68
N GLY A 271 18.28 40.84 -23.10
CA GLY A 271 18.08 40.09 -24.33
C GLY A 271 18.28 38.56 -24.20
N ALA A 272 18.59 38.03 -23.02
CA ALA A 272 18.71 36.60 -22.77
C ALA A 272 17.36 35.90 -22.85
N TRP A 273 17.34 34.65 -23.34
CA TRP A 273 16.13 33.84 -23.46
C TRP A 273 16.13 32.78 -22.37
N SER A 274 14.95 32.48 -21.82
CA SER A 274 14.72 31.30 -21.00
C SER A 274 13.39 30.66 -21.37
N PHE A 275 13.27 29.34 -21.20
CA PHE A 275 12.02 28.63 -21.47
C PHE A 275 11.51 27.97 -20.20
N PRO A 276 10.81 28.69 -19.31
CA PRO A 276 10.38 28.16 -18.00
C PRO A 276 9.48 26.92 -18.11
N LEU A 277 8.67 26.88 -19.16
CA LEU A 277 7.78 25.77 -19.44
C LEU A 277 8.03 25.25 -20.86
N VAL A 278 8.21 23.93 -20.97
CA VAL A 278 8.28 23.21 -22.24
C VAL A 278 7.59 21.87 -22.03
N THR A 279 6.64 21.54 -22.88
CA THR A 279 5.90 20.26 -22.84
C THR A 279 6.67 19.14 -23.52
N SER A 280 6.28 17.89 -23.25
CA SER A 280 6.92 16.69 -23.82
C SER A 280 6.89 16.65 -25.35
N GLY A 281 6.03 17.43 -26.01
CA GLY A 281 6.02 17.65 -27.45
C GLY A 281 7.34 18.17 -28.03
N SER A 282 8.24 18.72 -27.19
CA SER A 282 9.60 19.10 -27.62
C SER A 282 10.46 17.92 -28.06
N ARG A 283 10.25 16.72 -27.50
CA ARG A 283 11.03 15.52 -27.86
C ARG A 283 10.77 15.09 -29.31
N PRO A 284 9.52 14.84 -29.74
CA PRO A 284 9.26 14.48 -31.13
C PRO A 284 9.49 15.65 -32.12
N LEU A 285 9.39 16.91 -31.66
CA LEU A 285 9.54 18.08 -32.52
C LEU A 285 11.00 18.51 -32.72
N LEU A 286 11.75 18.69 -31.62
CA LEU A 286 13.12 19.23 -31.60
C LEU A 286 14.18 18.18 -31.27
N GLY A 287 13.81 16.95 -30.88
CA GLY A 287 14.77 15.92 -30.45
C GLY A 287 15.42 16.20 -29.09
N LEU A 288 14.92 17.22 -28.40
CA LEU A 288 15.44 17.67 -27.11
C LEU A 288 14.41 17.38 -26.03
N ALA A 289 14.87 16.80 -24.92
CA ALA A 289 14.02 16.64 -23.75
C ALA A 289 13.68 18.02 -23.16
N PRO A 290 12.47 18.21 -22.60
CA PRO A 290 12.08 19.47 -21.98
C PRO A 290 13.04 19.99 -20.91
N LYS A 291 13.77 19.09 -20.25
CA LYS A 291 14.79 19.44 -19.24
C LYS A 291 16.04 20.08 -19.86
N GLN A 292 16.42 19.67 -21.07
CA GLN A 292 17.60 20.22 -21.76
C GLN A 292 17.34 21.65 -22.23
N ILE A 293 16.16 21.90 -22.81
CA ILE A 293 15.75 23.24 -23.26
C ILE A 293 15.58 24.20 -22.08
N ARG A 294 15.05 23.72 -20.95
CA ARG A 294 14.93 24.51 -19.71
C ARG A 294 16.28 24.91 -19.13
N PHE A 295 17.29 24.04 -19.26
CA PHE A 295 18.63 24.28 -18.76
C PHE A 295 19.44 25.20 -19.68
N ASP A 296 19.27 25.07 -21.00
CA ASP A 296 19.93 25.91 -21.99
C ASP A 296 18.96 26.32 -23.12
N ALA A 297 18.49 27.55 -23.05
CA ALA A 297 17.58 28.13 -24.03
C ALA A 297 18.23 28.42 -25.38
N GLN A 298 19.57 28.47 -25.47
CA GLN A 298 20.28 28.66 -26.74
C GLN A 298 20.12 27.46 -27.66
N LEU A 299 19.82 26.28 -27.11
CA LEU A 299 19.58 25.07 -27.89
C LEU A 299 18.44 25.23 -28.91
N ILE A 300 17.39 26.00 -28.60
CA ILE A 300 16.32 26.28 -29.57
C ILE A 300 16.82 27.20 -30.69
N LYS A 301 17.61 28.23 -30.38
CA LYS A 301 18.20 29.11 -31.41
C LYS A 301 19.14 28.35 -32.35
N LEU A 302 19.92 27.43 -31.80
CA LEU A 302 20.84 26.59 -32.56
C LEU A 302 20.09 25.54 -33.40
N ALA A 303 18.95 25.06 -32.92
CA ALA A 303 18.08 24.15 -33.66
C ALA A 303 17.42 24.82 -34.88
N ILE A 304 17.21 26.13 -34.90
CA ILE A 304 16.73 26.81 -36.12
C ILE A 304 17.79 26.73 -37.22
N TYR A 305 17.37 26.42 -38.45
CA TYR A 305 18.25 26.31 -39.61
C TYR A 305 18.97 27.66 -39.86
N PRO A 306 20.29 27.66 -40.15
CA PRO A 306 21.10 28.89 -40.14
C PRO A 306 20.55 30.04 -40.99
N GLU A 307 19.98 29.75 -42.16
CA GLU A 307 19.39 30.75 -43.06
C GLU A 307 18.11 31.38 -42.52
N ASP A 308 17.37 30.67 -41.66
CA ASP A 308 16.05 31.09 -41.17
C ASP A 308 16.14 31.85 -39.84
N ARG A 309 17.31 31.84 -39.16
CA ARG A 309 17.56 32.51 -37.86
C ARG A 309 17.33 34.03 -37.87
N PRO A 310 17.86 34.81 -38.83
CA PRO A 310 17.69 36.27 -38.83
C PRO A 310 16.22 36.69 -38.95
N GLY A 311 15.41 35.90 -39.66
CA GLY A 311 13.98 36.12 -39.79
C GLY A 311 13.25 35.95 -38.46
N LEU A 312 13.58 34.91 -37.69
CA LEU A 312 12.99 34.66 -36.36
C LEU A 312 13.35 35.78 -35.36
N GLU A 313 14.62 36.20 -35.31
CA GLU A 313 15.06 37.25 -34.39
C GLU A 313 14.36 38.58 -34.67
N THR A 314 14.17 38.92 -35.95
CA THR A 314 13.42 40.12 -36.36
C THR A 314 11.95 40.03 -35.93
N ALA A 315 11.33 38.86 -36.09
CA ALA A 315 9.94 38.65 -35.72
C ALA A 315 9.73 38.75 -34.19
N ILE A 316 10.62 38.15 -33.39
CA ILE A 316 10.58 38.24 -31.92
C ILE A 316 10.87 39.67 -31.44
N ALA A 317 11.85 40.35 -32.02
CA ALA A 317 12.17 41.74 -31.66
C ALA A 317 10.99 42.68 -31.94
N ARG A 318 10.31 42.51 -33.07
CA ARG A 318 9.08 43.24 -33.40
C ARG A 318 7.97 42.95 -32.39
N SER A 319 7.67 41.67 -32.12
CA SER A 319 6.63 41.27 -31.16
C SER A 319 6.93 41.79 -29.74
N ALA A 320 8.18 41.82 -29.30
CA ALA A 320 8.59 42.36 -28.00
C ALA A 320 8.37 43.88 -27.90
N GLN A 321 8.51 44.62 -29.01
CA GLN A 321 8.34 46.08 -29.04
C GLN A 321 6.89 46.50 -29.21
N THR A 322 6.12 45.75 -30.01
CA THR A 322 4.73 46.11 -30.36
C THR A 322 3.69 45.40 -29.50
N LEU A 323 4.09 44.36 -28.75
CA LEU A 323 3.20 43.42 -28.05
C LEU A 323 2.15 42.76 -28.98
N GLU A 324 2.42 42.71 -30.28
CA GLU A 324 1.61 41.94 -31.24
C GLU A 324 1.95 40.43 -31.16
N PRO A 325 0.97 39.52 -31.41
CA PRO A 325 1.23 38.09 -31.49
C PRO A 325 2.33 37.74 -32.50
N LEU A 326 3.23 36.86 -32.11
CA LEU A 326 4.32 36.34 -32.95
C LEU A 326 3.82 35.17 -33.79
N HIS A 327 4.01 35.25 -35.10
CA HIS A 327 3.77 34.15 -36.03
C HIS A 327 4.96 33.99 -36.97
N TRP A 328 5.50 32.78 -37.09
CA TRP A 328 6.70 32.51 -37.89
C TRP A 328 6.75 31.06 -38.38
N GLU A 329 7.24 30.83 -39.60
CA GLU A 329 7.47 29.50 -40.17
C GLU A 329 8.93 29.38 -40.62
N GLY A 330 9.55 28.24 -40.36
CA GLY A 330 10.92 28.00 -40.80
C GLY A 330 11.42 26.60 -40.51
N ARG A 331 12.64 26.33 -40.93
CA ARG A 331 13.25 25.00 -40.79
C ARG A 331 14.00 24.90 -39.48
N ILE A 332 13.91 23.72 -38.88
CA ILE A 332 14.72 23.32 -37.73
C ILE A 332 15.55 22.09 -38.09
N THR A 333 16.71 21.98 -37.47
CA THR A 333 17.60 20.84 -37.53
C THR A 333 17.56 20.13 -36.19
N LEU A 334 17.18 18.86 -36.21
CA LEU A 334 17.23 17.98 -35.04
C LEU A 334 18.69 17.67 -34.67
N PRO A 335 18.97 17.32 -33.40
CA PRO A 335 20.29 16.83 -32.98
C PRO A 335 20.78 15.61 -33.76
N THR A 336 19.86 14.86 -34.36
CA THR A 336 20.14 13.72 -35.24
C THR A 336 20.60 14.12 -36.64
N GLY A 337 20.47 15.41 -37.00
CA GLY A 337 20.79 15.97 -38.32
C GLY A 337 19.58 16.11 -39.25
N ASP A 338 18.41 15.60 -38.87
CA ASP A 338 17.21 15.64 -39.69
C ASP A 338 16.60 17.05 -39.75
N LEU A 339 16.02 17.41 -40.89
CA LEU A 339 15.42 18.73 -41.11
C LEU A 339 13.89 18.65 -41.03
N LYS A 340 13.29 19.54 -40.25
CA LYS A 340 11.82 19.67 -40.11
C LYS A 340 11.36 21.08 -40.40
N TRP A 341 10.14 21.21 -40.88
CA TRP A 341 9.45 22.49 -40.98
C TRP A 341 8.55 22.69 -39.77
N VAL A 342 8.67 23.85 -39.13
CA VAL A 342 7.86 24.19 -37.98
C VAL A 342 7.18 25.54 -38.15
N GLN A 343 6.02 25.66 -37.51
CA GLN A 343 5.31 26.90 -37.33
C GLN A 343 5.34 27.27 -35.85
N TRP A 344 5.68 28.52 -35.56
CA TRP A 344 5.73 29.11 -34.23
C TRP A 344 4.65 30.16 -34.11
N ALA A 345 3.73 30.00 -33.15
CA ALA A 345 2.71 31.00 -32.83
C ALA A 345 2.71 31.28 -31.32
N SER A 346 2.86 32.54 -30.91
CA SER A 346 2.89 32.90 -29.48
C SER A 346 2.35 34.31 -29.18
N ARG A 347 1.81 34.51 -27.98
CA ARG A 347 1.26 35.80 -27.51
C ARG A 347 2.19 36.44 -26.47
N PRO A 348 2.63 37.69 -26.65
CA PRO A 348 3.47 38.39 -25.67
C PRO A 348 2.66 38.92 -24.48
N GLU A 349 3.29 38.93 -23.31
CA GLU A 349 2.86 39.59 -22.08
C GLU A 349 4.08 40.26 -21.43
N GLN A 350 3.97 41.54 -21.09
CA GLN A 350 5.05 42.27 -20.44
C GLN A 350 5.02 42.02 -18.93
N GLN A 351 6.13 41.58 -18.37
CA GLN A 351 6.27 41.27 -16.94
C GLN A 351 6.67 42.51 -16.13
N PRO A 352 6.38 42.55 -14.82
CA PRO A 352 6.69 43.69 -13.95
C PRO A 352 8.18 44.07 -13.88
N ASP A 353 9.08 43.13 -14.14
CA ASP A 353 10.54 43.31 -14.15
C ASP A 353 11.08 43.87 -15.48
N GLY A 354 10.19 44.16 -16.44
CA GLY A 354 10.53 44.64 -17.78
C GLY A 354 10.90 43.53 -18.77
N SER A 355 10.85 42.26 -18.37
CA SER A 355 10.96 41.13 -19.30
C SER A 355 9.66 40.94 -20.11
N VAL A 356 9.75 40.24 -21.23
CA VAL A 356 8.57 39.86 -22.03
C VAL A 356 8.44 38.34 -22.01
N LEU A 357 7.28 37.86 -21.58
CA LEU A 357 6.89 36.46 -21.58
C LEU A 357 6.05 36.19 -22.85
N TRP A 358 6.24 35.04 -23.49
CA TRP A 358 5.39 34.57 -24.58
C TRP A 358 4.85 33.18 -24.25
N ASP A 359 3.53 33.04 -24.21
CA ASP A 359 2.85 31.74 -24.24
C ASP A 359 2.67 31.31 -25.70
N GLY A 360 3.20 30.14 -26.07
CA GLY A 360 3.28 29.74 -27.47
C GLY A 360 3.16 28.26 -27.75
N LEU A 361 2.81 27.97 -29.00
CA LEU A 361 2.77 26.63 -29.58
C LEU A 361 3.69 26.60 -30.81
N MET A 362 4.56 25.60 -30.86
CA MET A 362 5.35 25.28 -32.04
C MET A 362 4.89 23.95 -32.63
N THR A 363 4.42 23.94 -33.87
CA THR A 363 3.85 22.76 -34.50
C THR A 363 4.74 22.26 -35.63
N ASP A 364 4.75 20.94 -35.84
CA ASP A 364 5.41 20.31 -36.96
C ASP A 364 4.52 20.43 -38.20
N ILE A 365 4.95 21.20 -39.20
CA ILE A 365 4.26 21.32 -40.50
C ILE A 365 5.01 20.56 -41.60
N THR A 366 5.99 19.71 -41.25
CA THR A 366 6.80 18.94 -42.20
C THR A 366 5.94 18.07 -43.09
N ARG A 367 4.95 17.35 -42.55
CA ARG A 367 4.03 16.53 -43.38
C ARG A 367 3.18 17.36 -44.34
N LEU A 368 2.79 18.57 -43.95
CA LEU A 368 2.02 19.46 -44.82
C LEU A 368 2.91 19.92 -45.99
N LYS A 369 4.16 20.27 -45.71
CA LYS A 369 5.16 20.66 -46.73
C LYS A 369 5.65 19.48 -47.57
N GLU A 370 5.82 18.31 -46.97
CA GLU A 370 6.16 17.07 -47.64
C GLU A 370 4.99 16.56 -48.46
N ALA A 371 3.73 16.75 -48.06
CA ALA A 371 2.57 16.42 -48.88
C ALA A 371 2.46 17.37 -50.08
N GLU A 372 2.73 18.67 -49.90
CA GLU A 372 2.84 19.62 -51.01
C GLU A 372 3.96 19.22 -51.99
N LEU A 373 5.13 18.81 -51.48
CA LEU A 373 6.26 18.32 -52.30
C LEU A 373 6.06 16.88 -52.83
N ALA A 374 5.35 16.02 -52.12
CA ALA A 374 5.06 14.64 -52.49
C ALA A 374 3.94 14.59 -53.51
N LEU A 375 2.99 15.53 -53.52
CA LEU A 375 2.06 15.66 -54.64
C LEU A 375 2.83 16.04 -55.92
N GLN A 376 3.85 16.90 -55.79
CA GLN A 376 4.75 17.22 -56.90
C GLN A 376 5.60 16.01 -57.33
N ARG A 377 6.19 15.25 -56.39
CA ARG A 377 7.02 14.06 -56.68
C ARG A 377 6.23 12.82 -57.07
N LEU A 378 5.01 12.60 -56.58
CA LEU A 378 4.16 11.46 -56.93
C LEU A 378 3.73 11.55 -58.39
N ASN A 379 3.56 12.77 -58.89
CA ASN A 379 3.36 13.04 -60.30
C ASN A 379 4.57 12.61 -61.15
N GLU A 380 5.80 12.75 -60.64
CA GLU A 380 7.03 12.27 -61.29
C GLU A 380 7.29 10.76 -61.05
N GLN A 381 6.93 10.21 -59.88
CA GLN A 381 7.14 8.80 -59.51
C GLN A 381 6.14 7.83 -60.14
N LEU A 382 4.96 8.29 -60.53
CA LEU A 382 4.02 7.46 -61.28
C LEU A 382 4.63 7.04 -62.63
N GLU A 383 5.46 7.91 -63.21
CA GLU A 383 6.20 7.63 -64.45
C GLU A 383 7.33 6.59 -64.22
N ASP A 384 7.97 6.56 -63.04
CA ASP A 384 9.04 5.60 -62.70
C ASP A 384 8.56 4.25 -62.13
N SER A 385 7.44 4.22 -61.40
CA SER A 385 6.94 3.02 -60.69
C SER A 385 6.51 1.88 -61.64
N VAL A 386 6.04 2.23 -62.84
CA VAL A 386 5.72 1.24 -63.89
C VAL A 386 6.97 0.45 -64.29
N ASN A 387 8.16 1.06 -64.25
CA ASN A 387 9.40 0.39 -64.61
C ASN A 387 9.93 -0.57 -63.52
N GLN A 388 9.61 -0.34 -62.23
CA GLN A 388 10.15 -1.14 -61.11
C GLN A 388 9.36 -2.41 -60.75
N ARG A 389 8.03 -2.45 -60.94
CA ARG A 389 7.19 -3.63 -60.56
C ARG A 389 7.60 -4.93 -61.28
N THR A 390 8.19 -4.81 -62.46
CA THR A 390 8.72 -5.92 -63.25
C THR A 390 9.97 -6.58 -62.62
N ALA A 391 10.69 -5.87 -61.74
CA ALA A 391 11.89 -6.38 -61.08
C ALA A 391 11.59 -7.11 -59.75
N ALA A 392 10.63 -6.62 -58.96
CA ALA A 392 10.32 -7.15 -57.63
C ALA A 392 9.73 -8.58 -57.62
N LEU A 393 9.01 -8.97 -58.68
CA LEU A 393 8.43 -10.32 -58.78
C LEU A 393 9.50 -11.42 -58.81
N ARG A 394 10.67 -11.13 -59.40
CA ARG A 394 11.81 -12.07 -59.46
C ARG A 394 12.49 -12.30 -58.12
N GLU A 395 12.41 -11.34 -57.19
CA GLU A 395 13.09 -11.43 -55.90
C GLU A 395 12.29 -12.24 -54.87
N SER A 396 10.95 -12.16 -54.92
CA SER A 396 10.06 -12.96 -54.06
C SER A 396 10.18 -14.46 -54.32
N GLU A 397 10.36 -14.85 -55.60
CA GLU A 397 10.50 -16.25 -56.01
C GLU A 397 11.81 -16.87 -55.51
N ALA A 398 12.90 -16.09 -55.48
CA ALA A 398 14.19 -16.52 -54.92
C ALA A 398 14.12 -16.75 -53.40
N ARG A 399 13.36 -15.94 -52.67
CA ARG A 399 13.28 -15.97 -51.19
C ARG A 399 12.58 -17.22 -50.65
N LEU A 400 11.48 -17.66 -51.30
CA LEU A 400 10.76 -18.88 -50.90
C LEU A 400 11.62 -20.13 -51.08
N ARG A 401 12.46 -20.16 -52.13
CA ARG A 401 13.37 -21.27 -52.40
C ARG A 401 14.45 -21.41 -51.32
N THR A 402 15.02 -20.29 -50.87
CA THR A 402 16.01 -20.28 -49.78
C THR A 402 15.44 -20.77 -48.44
N LEU A 403 14.17 -20.48 -48.13
CA LEU A 403 13.54 -20.92 -46.88
C LEU A 403 13.39 -22.45 -46.83
N VAL A 404 12.90 -23.06 -47.92
CA VAL A 404 12.72 -24.51 -47.99
C VAL A 404 14.08 -25.24 -47.91
N ASP A 405 15.12 -24.70 -48.55
CA ASP A 405 16.49 -25.24 -48.50
C ASP A 405 17.14 -25.14 -47.12
N SER A 406 16.70 -24.22 -46.27
CA SER A 406 17.24 -24.06 -44.91
C SER A 406 16.64 -25.01 -43.87
N LEU A 407 15.63 -25.82 -44.22
CA LEU A 407 14.98 -26.75 -43.28
C LEU A 407 15.92 -27.91 -42.93
N PRO A 408 16.06 -28.25 -41.62
CA PRO A 408 17.00 -29.27 -41.14
C PRO A 408 16.52 -30.71 -41.35
N PHE A 409 15.42 -30.92 -42.07
CA PHE A 409 14.85 -32.22 -42.40
C PHE A 409 14.61 -32.34 -43.90
N ALA A 410 14.57 -33.57 -44.39
CA ALA A 410 14.41 -33.87 -45.81
C ALA A 410 12.96 -33.61 -46.25
N VAL A 411 12.80 -32.71 -47.23
CA VAL A 411 11.52 -32.32 -47.80
C VAL A 411 11.60 -32.46 -49.32
N TRP A 412 10.63 -33.18 -49.88
CA TRP A 412 10.51 -33.36 -51.31
C TRP A 412 9.05 -33.35 -51.75
N VAL A 413 8.80 -32.90 -52.97
CA VAL A 413 7.47 -32.87 -53.58
C VAL A 413 7.51 -33.64 -54.89
N CYS A 414 6.50 -34.48 -55.11
CA CYS A 414 6.23 -35.11 -56.39
C CYS A 414 4.97 -34.55 -57.05
N ASP A 415 4.95 -34.57 -58.38
CA ASP A 415 3.73 -34.36 -59.16
C ASP A 415 2.76 -35.55 -59.02
N PRO A 416 1.51 -35.46 -59.54
CA PRO A 416 0.51 -36.52 -59.40
C PRO A 416 0.93 -37.87 -60.01
N GLU A 417 1.85 -37.85 -60.97
CA GLU A 417 2.41 -39.02 -61.64
C GLU A 417 3.64 -39.58 -60.91
N GLY A 418 4.00 -39.03 -59.74
CA GLY A 418 5.06 -39.50 -58.86
C GLY A 418 6.47 -39.02 -59.22
N ARG A 419 6.61 -38.04 -60.12
CA ARG A 419 7.92 -37.48 -60.50
C ARG A 419 8.33 -36.39 -59.51
N TYR A 420 9.55 -36.44 -59.00
CA TYR A 420 10.05 -35.43 -58.05
C TYR A 420 10.18 -34.06 -58.73
N VAL A 421 9.46 -33.06 -58.26
CA VAL A 421 9.43 -31.69 -58.81
C VAL A 421 10.11 -30.66 -57.91
N MET A 422 10.32 -30.99 -56.65
CA MET A 422 11.08 -30.18 -55.71
C MET A 422 11.79 -31.08 -54.72
N GLN A 423 13.03 -30.73 -54.41
CA GLN A 423 13.77 -31.28 -53.29
C GLN A 423 14.48 -30.12 -52.60
N ASN A 424 14.54 -30.19 -51.28
CA ASN A 424 15.37 -29.27 -50.52
C ASN A 424 16.81 -29.79 -50.37
N ALA A 425 17.73 -28.89 -50.04
CA ALA A 425 19.14 -29.22 -49.87
C ALA A 425 19.41 -30.42 -48.93
N THR A 426 18.64 -30.55 -47.84
CA THR A 426 18.78 -31.66 -46.87
C THR A 426 18.37 -33.02 -47.47
N ASP A 427 17.30 -33.08 -48.26
CA ASP A 427 16.88 -34.31 -48.95
C ASP A 427 17.90 -34.75 -50.01
N ILE A 428 18.43 -33.79 -50.78
CA ILE A 428 19.50 -34.05 -51.76
C ILE A 428 20.76 -34.58 -51.06
N HIS A 429 21.11 -34.05 -49.89
CA HIS A 429 22.28 -34.53 -49.15
C HIS A 429 22.12 -35.97 -48.65
N LEU A 430 20.92 -36.35 -48.20
CA LEU A 430 20.64 -37.67 -47.64
C LEU A 430 20.43 -38.74 -48.73
N TRP A 431 19.78 -38.38 -49.84
CA TRP A 431 19.28 -39.33 -50.84
C TRP A 431 19.77 -39.07 -52.27
N GLY A 432 20.49 -37.97 -52.51
CA GLY A 432 20.95 -37.55 -53.83
C GLY A 432 19.90 -36.76 -54.65
N GLU A 433 20.31 -36.25 -55.81
CA GLU A 433 19.43 -35.45 -56.68
C GLU A 433 18.48 -36.35 -57.51
N MET A 434 17.20 -36.26 -57.18
CA MET A 434 16.08 -37.03 -57.73
C MET A 434 15.12 -36.19 -58.57
N LEU A 435 15.26 -34.87 -58.59
CA LEU A 435 14.51 -33.92 -59.41
C LEU A 435 14.34 -34.40 -60.86
N GLY A 436 13.09 -34.43 -61.33
CA GLY A 436 12.70 -34.85 -62.66
C GLY A 436 12.66 -36.37 -62.87
N LYS A 437 13.07 -37.20 -61.92
CA LYS A 437 13.05 -38.67 -62.01
C LYS A 437 11.80 -39.25 -61.32
N ARG A 438 11.42 -40.48 -61.65
CA ARG A 438 10.42 -41.23 -60.88
C ARG A 438 11.11 -42.28 -60.00
N PRO A 439 10.48 -42.77 -58.92
CA PRO A 439 11.07 -43.78 -58.05
C PRO A 439 11.47 -45.07 -58.76
N GLU A 440 10.82 -45.41 -59.88
CA GLU A 440 11.21 -46.55 -60.71
C GLU A 440 12.54 -46.34 -61.45
N ASP A 441 12.92 -45.08 -61.69
CA ASP A 441 14.19 -44.71 -62.33
C ASP A 441 15.36 -44.68 -61.33
N LEU A 442 15.06 -44.85 -60.04
CA LEU A 442 16.03 -44.99 -58.96
C LEU A 442 16.23 -46.49 -58.70
N GLU A 443 17.47 -46.97 -58.59
CA GLU A 443 17.82 -48.39 -58.43
C GLU A 443 17.43 -48.97 -57.04
N LEU A 444 16.17 -48.80 -56.64
CA LEU A 444 15.61 -49.21 -55.36
C LEU A 444 15.25 -50.70 -55.37
N ALA A 445 15.37 -51.36 -54.21
CA ALA A 445 14.98 -52.75 -54.07
C ALA A 445 13.46 -52.93 -54.38
N PRO A 446 13.04 -53.98 -55.13
CA PRO A 446 11.66 -54.13 -55.58
C PRO A 446 10.61 -54.10 -54.46
N ALA A 447 10.96 -54.58 -53.26
CA ALA A 447 10.08 -54.54 -52.08
C ALA A 447 9.82 -53.10 -51.59
N VAL A 448 10.81 -52.22 -51.65
CA VAL A 448 10.72 -50.82 -51.22
C VAL A 448 9.91 -50.00 -52.23
N LEU A 449 10.14 -50.23 -53.51
CA LEU A 449 9.38 -49.59 -54.59
C LEU A 449 7.89 -49.95 -54.54
N GLN A 450 7.57 -51.20 -54.19
CA GLN A 450 6.17 -51.64 -54.07
C GLN A 450 5.46 -50.98 -52.88
N VAL A 451 6.16 -50.83 -51.75
CA VAL A 451 5.66 -50.13 -50.56
C VAL A 451 5.44 -48.63 -50.85
N TRP A 452 6.36 -47.99 -51.58
CA TRP A 452 6.20 -46.60 -52.01
C TRP A 452 4.99 -46.41 -52.93
N LYS A 453 4.77 -47.32 -53.89
CA LYS A 453 3.63 -47.26 -54.81
C LYS A 453 2.28 -47.37 -54.10
N ASP A 454 2.20 -48.24 -53.09
CA ASP A 454 0.98 -48.38 -52.28
C ASP A 454 0.70 -47.10 -51.46
N GLN A 455 1.75 -46.53 -50.86
CA GLN A 455 1.65 -45.28 -50.09
C GLN A 455 1.28 -44.09 -50.98
N HIS A 456 1.91 -43.96 -52.15
CA HIS A 456 1.60 -42.93 -53.12
C HIS A 456 0.13 -42.99 -53.54
N ARG A 457 -0.42 -44.18 -53.83
CA ARG A 457 -1.82 -44.34 -54.20
C ARG A 457 -2.78 -43.89 -53.09
N ARG A 458 -2.50 -44.26 -51.84
CA ARG A 458 -3.32 -43.89 -50.68
C ARG A 458 -3.31 -42.38 -50.42
N VAL A 459 -2.15 -41.74 -50.53
CA VAL A 459 -2.05 -40.30 -50.29
C VAL A 459 -2.65 -39.48 -51.43
N MET A 460 -2.52 -39.94 -52.67
CA MET A 460 -3.22 -39.32 -53.82
C MET A 460 -4.75 -39.47 -53.74
N ALA A 461 -5.27 -40.41 -52.94
CA ALA A 461 -6.69 -40.49 -52.59
C ALA A 461 -7.09 -39.55 -51.43
N GLY A 462 -6.16 -38.73 -50.94
CA GLY A 462 -6.37 -37.72 -49.89
C GLY A 462 -5.93 -38.14 -48.49
N GLU A 463 -5.40 -39.35 -48.30
CA GLU A 463 -5.02 -39.86 -46.97
C GLU A 463 -3.65 -39.30 -46.52
N VAL A 464 -3.54 -38.81 -45.29
CA VAL A 464 -2.22 -38.46 -44.71
C VAL A 464 -1.64 -39.68 -44.02
N LEU A 465 -0.42 -40.08 -44.40
CA LEU A 465 0.22 -41.29 -43.88
C LEU A 465 1.46 -40.97 -43.06
N ARG A 466 1.59 -41.59 -41.89
CA ARG A 466 2.79 -41.54 -41.06
C ARG A 466 3.27 -42.94 -40.72
N GLN A 467 4.57 -43.18 -40.84
CA GLN A 467 5.20 -44.45 -40.47
C GLN A 467 6.66 -44.26 -40.07
N GLU A 468 7.21 -45.25 -39.38
CA GLU A 468 8.61 -45.31 -39.00
C GLU A 468 9.30 -46.43 -39.75
N ASN A 469 10.36 -46.11 -40.47
CA ASN A 469 11.11 -47.06 -41.28
C ASN A 469 12.59 -47.00 -40.91
N ARG A 470 13.25 -48.15 -40.90
CA ARG A 470 14.70 -48.25 -40.71
C ARG A 470 15.38 -48.33 -42.06
N PHE A 471 16.31 -47.41 -42.31
CA PHE A 471 17.09 -47.35 -43.53
C PHE A 471 18.58 -47.36 -43.20
N ALA A 472 19.35 -48.17 -43.91
CA ALA A 472 20.80 -48.14 -43.85
C ALA A 472 21.32 -47.13 -44.87
N ILE A 473 21.81 -45.97 -44.41
CA ILE A 473 22.34 -44.91 -45.27
C ILE A 473 23.83 -44.72 -44.93
N ALA A 474 24.68 -44.78 -45.95
CA ALA A 474 26.15 -44.70 -45.83
C ALA A 474 26.75 -45.69 -44.79
N GLY A 475 26.18 -46.90 -44.68
CA GLY A 475 26.67 -47.96 -43.80
C GLY A 475 26.26 -47.85 -42.33
N LYS A 476 25.43 -46.86 -41.95
CA LYS A 476 24.86 -46.74 -40.59
C LYS A 476 23.34 -46.89 -40.64
N GLU A 477 22.78 -47.68 -39.73
CA GLU A 477 21.33 -47.86 -39.59
C GLU A 477 20.72 -46.61 -38.94
N ARG A 478 19.69 -46.04 -39.58
CA ARG A 478 18.95 -44.87 -39.09
C ARG A 478 17.45 -45.14 -39.16
N ILE A 479 16.70 -44.63 -38.20
CA ILE A 479 15.26 -44.74 -38.07
C ILE A 479 14.64 -43.40 -38.46
N PHE A 480 13.84 -43.38 -39.52
CA PHE A 480 13.15 -42.18 -39.98
C PHE A 480 11.65 -42.29 -39.73
N SER A 481 11.05 -41.23 -39.18
CA SER A 481 9.61 -41.01 -39.20
C SER A 481 9.27 -40.24 -40.46
N THR A 482 8.56 -40.90 -41.38
CA THR A 482 8.15 -40.29 -42.65
C THR A 482 6.68 -39.91 -42.61
N LEU A 483 6.38 -38.67 -42.96
CA LEU A 483 5.04 -38.16 -43.16
C LEU A 483 4.81 -37.88 -44.65
N PHE A 484 3.73 -38.43 -45.19
CA PHE A 484 3.29 -38.17 -46.56
C PHE A 484 1.96 -37.41 -46.54
N VAL A 485 1.92 -36.27 -47.24
CA VAL A 485 0.79 -35.34 -47.23
C VAL A 485 0.38 -34.98 -48.67
N PRO A 486 -0.91 -34.98 -49.02
CA PRO A 486 -1.35 -34.55 -50.33
C PRO A 486 -1.25 -33.02 -50.48
N VAL A 487 -0.62 -32.56 -51.55
CA VAL A 487 -0.55 -31.13 -51.91
C VAL A 487 -1.77 -30.81 -52.76
N CYS A 488 -2.65 -29.93 -52.25
CA CYS A 488 -3.94 -29.63 -52.86
C CYS A 488 -3.98 -28.20 -53.42
N ASP A 489 -4.66 -28.02 -54.55
CA ASP A 489 -5.06 -26.71 -55.08
C ASP A 489 -6.60 -26.69 -55.15
N GLY A 490 -7.22 -26.03 -54.18
CA GLY A 490 -8.65 -26.22 -53.88
C GLY A 490 -8.93 -27.65 -53.38
N GLU A 491 -9.94 -28.32 -53.95
CA GLU A 491 -10.30 -29.72 -53.63
C GLU A 491 -9.52 -30.76 -54.45
N ALA A 492 -8.68 -30.35 -55.41
CA ALA A 492 -7.93 -31.26 -56.28
C ALA A 492 -6.51 -31.51 -55.74
N VAL A 493 -6.15 -32.79 -55.51
CA VAL A 493 -4.78 -33.19 -55.14
C VAL A 493 -3.87 -33.08 -56.36
N ARG A 494 -2.89 -32.18 -56.31
CA ARG A 494 -1.95 -31.83 -57.37
C ARG A 494 -0.55 -32.42 -57.17
N GLY A 495 -0.33 -33.15 -56.08
CA GLY A 495 0.94 -33.82 -55.84
C GLY A 495 1.04 -34.35 -54.42
N LEU A 496 2.23 -34.81 -54.08
CA LEU A 496 2.54 -35.43 -52.82
C LEU A 496 3.75 -34.72 -52.20
N LEU A 497 3.64 -34.33 -50.94
CA LEU A 497 4.76 -33.85 -50.14
C LEU A 497 5.20 -34.98 -49.20
N GLY A 498 6.48 -35.34 -49.26
CA GLY A 498 7.11 -36.23 -48.30
C GLY A 498 8.05 -35.46 -47.38
N VAL A 499 7.91 -35.69 -46.08
CA VAL A 499 8.82 -35.16 -45.06
C VAL A 499 9.42 -36.33 -44.28
N ASN A 500 10.75 -36.44 -44.32
CA ASN A 500 11.50 -37.46 -43.61
C ASN A 500 12.26 -36.84 -42.45
N ILE A 501 11.95 -37.27 -41.22
CA ILE A 501 12.61 -36.80 -40.00
C ILE A 501 13.37 -37.96 -39.38
N ASP A 502 14.68 -37.80 -39.17
CA ASP A 502 15.51 -38.80 -38.46
C ASP A 502 15.16 -38.79 -36.97
N ILE A 503 14.62 -39.90 -36.46
CA ILE A 503 14.24 -40.06 -35.05
C ILE A 503 15.12 -41.10 -34.33
N THR A 504 16.26 -41.47 -34.91
CA THR A 504 17.15 -42.51 -34.38
C THR A 504 17.58 -42.21 -32.95
N GLU A 505 18.01 -40.98 -32.67
CA GLU A 505 18.42 -40.55 -31.33
C GLU A 505 17.24 -40.60 -30.33
N GLN A 506 16.04 -40.23 -30.78
CA GLN A 506 14.84 -40.24 -29.95
C GLN A 506 14.46 -41.68 -29.54
N LYS A 507 14.50 -42.65 -30.46
CA LYS A 507 14.19 -44.06 -30.14
C LYS A 507 15.25 -44.74 -29.27
N ASN A 508 16.53 -44.43 -29.49
CA ASN A 508 17.60 -44.92 -28.64
C ASN A 508 17.52 -44.35 -27.21
N ALA A 509 17.04 -43.11 -27.06
CA ALA A 509 16.76 -42.51 -25.75
C ALA A 509 15.58 -43.20 -25.04
N GLU A 510 14.54 -43.60 -25.77
CA GLU A 510 13.34 -44.24 -25.23
C GLU A 510 13.61 -45.65 -24.67
N GLU A 511 14.41 -46.48 -25.38
CA GLU A 511 14.82 -47.80 -24.86
C GLU A 511 15.81 -47.71 -23.68
N SER A 512 16.68 -46.68 -23.69
CA SER A 512 17.59 -46.40 -22.57
C SER A 512 16.81 -46.03 -21.30
N LEU A 513 15.74 -45.24 -21.44
CA LEU A 513 14.87 -44.85 -20.33
C LEU A 513 14.19 -46.06 -19.67
N ARG A 514 13.66 -47.00 -20.47
CA ARG A 514 12.98 -48.20 -19.95
C ARG A 514 13.92 -49.15 -19.19
N ARG A 515 15.20 -49.24 -19.59
CA ARG A 515 16.21 -50.01 -18.82
C ARG A 515 16.56 -49.30 -17.50
N SER A 516 16.66 -47.97 -17.50
CA SER A 516 16.88 -47.17 -16.29
C SER A 516 15.76 -47.35 -15.25
N GLU A 517 14.49 -47.36 -15.68
CA GLU A 517 13.33 -47.54 -14.77
C GLU A 517 13.36 -48.87 -14.00
N ASN A 518 13.70 -49.98 -14.66
CA ASN A 518 13.76 -51.29 -13.99
C ASN A 518 14.92 -51.37 -12.97
N ASN A 519 16.06 -50.76 -13.27
CA ASN A 519 17.20 -50.69 -12.35
C ASN A 519 16.87 -49.85 -11.11
N LEU A 520 16.25 -48.68 -11.30
CA LEU A 520 15.81 -47.81 -10.19
C LEU A 520 14.87 -48.52 -9.22
N ARG A 521 13.97 -49.38 -9.71
CA ARG A 521 13.05 -50.15 -8.85
C ARG A 521 13.79 -51.17 -7.98
N ARG A 522 14.74 -51.94 -8.54
CA ARG A 522 15.55 -52.91 -7.78
C ARG A 522 16.35 -52.23 -6.67
N TYR A 523 16.98 -51.09 -6.96
CA TYR A 523 17.76 -50.33 -5.98
C TYR A 523 16.88 -49.68 -4.91
N GLY A 524 15.70 -49.17 -5.28
CA GLY A 524 14.72 -48.62 -4.34
C GLY A 524 14.21 -49.66 -3.33
N GLU A 525 13.96 -50.90 -3.74
CA GLU A 525 13.53 -51.99 -2.85
C GLU A 525 14.62 -52.35 -1.81
N ALA A 526 15.89 -52.38 -2.23
CA ALA A 526 17.03 -52.64 -1.33
C ALA A 526 17.23 -51.50 -0.30
N LEU A 527 17.15 -50.24 -0.72
CA LEU A 527 17.19 -49.09 0.20
C LEU A 527 16.00 -49.10 1.18
N GLY A 528 14.80 -49.49 0.72
CA GLY A 528 13.63 -49.63 1.56
C GLY A 528 13.79 -50.68 2.67
N ASN A 529 14.50 -51.78 2.41
CA ASN A 529 14.82 -52.78 3.42
C ASN A 529 15.82 -52.25 4.47
N LEU A 530 16.81 -51.47 4.06
CA LEU A 530 17.77 -50.81 4.98
C LEU A 530 17.05 -49.83 5.92
N VAL A 531 16.12 -49.03 5.40
CA VAL A 531 15.35 -48.06 6.20
C VAL A 531 14.37 -48.72 7.17
N ARG A 532 13.77 -49.87 6.81
CA ARG A 532 12.79 -50.58 7.67
C ARG A 532 13.42 -51.22 8.90
N LYS A 533 14.69 -51.62 8.85
CA LYS A 533 15.42 -52.21 9.98
C LYS A 533 16.00 -51.10 10.88
N ARG A 534 15.11 -50.29 11.46
CA ARG A 534 15.45 -49.12 12.30
C ARG A 534 16.26 -49.53 13.53
N PHE A 535 17.27 -48.74 13.88
CA PHE A 535 18.16 -48.97 15.04
C PHE A 535 17.46 -48.77 16.38
N GLU A 536 17.72 -49.63 17.36
CA GLU A 536 17.32 -49.43 18.76
C GLU A 536 18.48 -48.77 19.55
N ASP A 537 18.16 -48.03 20.63
CA ASP A 537 19.08 -47.14 21.38
C ASP A 537 20.33 -47.83 22.02
N HIS A 538 20.48 -49.15 21.85
CA HIS A 538 21.55 -49.95 22.42
C HIS A 538 22.32 -50.80 21.38
N ASP A 539 22.05 -50.63 20.09
CA ASP A 539 22.74 -51.40 19.05
C ASP A 539 24.20 -50.96 18.87
N ASP A 540 25.11 -51.94 18.79
CA ASP A 540 26.53 -51.71 18.55
C ASP A 540 26.79 -51.33 17.08
N LEU A 541 27.56 -50.25 16.87
CA LEU A 541 27.84 -49.65 15.55
C LEU A 541 28.37 -50.69 14.54
N ARG A 542 29.19 -51.64 15.00
CA ARG A 542 29.83 -52.64 14.14
C ARG A 542 28.84 -53.64 13.54
N SER A 543 27.97 -54.22 14.36
CA SER A 543 26.97 -55.20 13.90
C SER A 543 26.04 -54.64 12.82
N LYS A 544 25.82 -53.34 12.86
CA LYS A 544 24.91 -52.64 11.95
C LYS A 544 25.55 -52.27 10.63
N VAL A 545 26.81 -51.88 10.66
CA VAL A 545 27.59 -51.71 9.43
C VAL A 545 27.68 -53.02 8.65
N GLN A 546 27.89 -54.16 9.32
CA GLN A 546 27.94 -55.47 8.68
C GLN A 546 26.66 -55.78 7.88
N GLU A 547 25.50 -55.60 8.50
CA GLU A 547 24.19 -55.83 7.86
C GLU A 547 23.95 -54.93 6.64
N VAL A 548 24.40 -53.67 6.70
CA VAL A 548 24.32 -52.72 5.57
C VAL A 548 25.21 -53.18 4.42
N LEU A 549 26.45 -53.59 4.71
CA LEU A 549 27.40 -54.05 3.71
C LEU A 549 26.93 -55.33 3.01
N GLU A 550 26.35 -56.29 3.73
CA GLU A 550 25.79 -57.52 3.14
C GLU A 550 24.70 -57.21 2.10
N ILE A 551 23.75 -56.32 2.44
CA ILE A 551 22.64 -55.93 1.54
C ILE A 551 23.16 -55.19 0.32
N ALA A 552 24.13 -54.29 0.50
CA ALA A 552 24.72 -53.54 -0.60
C ALA A 552 25.48 -54.47 -1.57
N CYS A 553 26.28 -55.41 -1.04
CA CYS A 553 27.02 -56.40 -1.82
C CYS A 553 26.09 -57.30 -2.64
N ALA A 554 25.02 -57.83 -2.03
CA ALA A 554 24.05 -58.67 -2.72
C ALA A 554 23.29 -57.92 -3.83
N THR A 555 23.09 -56.61 -3.67
CA THR A 555 22.34 -55.79 -4.63
C THR A 555 23.19 -55.43 -5.85
N LEU A 556 24.46 -55.07 -5.64
CA LEU A 556 25.39 -54.67 -6.70
C LEU A 556 26.20 -55.85 -7.29
N GLU A 557 26.13 -57.02 -6.66
CA GLU A 557 26.85 -58.24 -7.04
C GLU A 557 28.39 -58.03 -7.03
N VAL A 558 28.87 -57.38 -5.97
CA VAL A 558 30.30 -57.07 -5.71
C VAL A 558 30.63 -57.21 -4.22
N SER A 559 31.91 -57.27 -3.87
CA SER A 559 32.35 -57.17 -2.47
C SER A 559 32.35 -55.70 -2.02
N ALA A 560 32.22 -55.44 -0.73
CA ALA A 560 32.26 -54.06 -0.22
C ALA A 560 32.79 -53.96 1.21
N GLY A 561 33.41 -52.83 1.54
CA GLY A 561 33.84 -52.54 2.91
C GLY A 561 33.73 -51.08 3.29
N LEU A 562 33.61 -50.81 4.59
CA LEU A 562 33.60 -49.48 5.18
C LEU A 562 34.94 -49.22 5.88
N TRP A 563 35.52 -48.05 5.60
CA TRP A 563 36.79 -47.61 6.14
C TRP A 563 36.62 -46.25 6.80
N PHE A 564 37.21 -46.02 7.96
CA PHE A 564 37.17 -44.71 8.64
C PHE A 564 38.56 -44.06 8.65
N TYR A 565 38.58 -42.73 8.57
CA TYR A 565 39.81 -41.99 8.77
C TYR A 565 40.27 -42.07 10.23
N SER A 566 41.58 -42.16 10.42
CA SER A 566 42.21 -41.95 11.74
C SER A 566 42.02 -40.49 12.20
N GLN A 567 42.13 -40.22 13.51
CA GLN A 567 41.86 -38.89 14.10
C GLN A 567 42.66 -37.73 13.46
N ASN A 568 43.80 -38.00 12.82
CA ASN A 568 44.63 -36.98 12.16
C ASN A 568 44.45 -36.95 10.62
N GLN A 569 43.50 -37.72 10.08
CA GLN A 569 43.23 -37.91 8.65
C GLN A 569 44.42 -38.40 7.81
N THR A 570 45.45 -38.99 8.44
CA THR A 570 46.67 -39.45 7.76
C THR A 570 46.60 -40.90 7.28
N ALA A 571 45.48 -41.59 7.53
CA ALA A 571 45.25 -42.98 7.17
C ALA A 571 43.77 -43.31 7.21
N ILE A 572 43.33 -44.28 6.39
CA ILE A 572 42.04 -44.96 6.54
C ILE A 572 42.26 -46.37 7.10
N GLU A 573 41.38 -46.78 8.00
CA GLU A 573 41.39 -48.07 8.67
C GLU A 573 40.10 -48.83 8.34
N CYS A 574 40.23 -50.08 7.93
CA CYS A 574 39.10 -50.94 7.60
C CYS A 574 38.30 -51.17 8.87
N PHE A 575 37.11 -50.59 8.90
CA PHE A 575 36.18 -50.82 9.98
C PHE A 575 35.53 -52.19 9.82
N ASP A 576 35.09 -52.54 8.61
CA ASP A 576 34.55 -53.85 8.25
C ASP A 576 34.52 -54.05 6.71
N TYR A 577 34.72 -55.28 6.22
CA TYR A 577 34.73 -55.64 4.80
C TYR A 577 34.03 -56.98 4.57
N TYR A 578 33.08 -57.03 3.63
CA TYR A 578 32.34 -58.23 3.24
C TYR A 578 32.75 -58.73 1.84
N ALA A 579 33.26 -59.96 1.78
CA ALA A 579 33.69 -60.58 0.53
C ALA A 579 32.56 -61.42 -0.09
N LEU A 580 32.06 -61.05 -1.27
CA LEU A 580 30.90 -61.72 -1.88
C LEU A 580 31.18 -63.18 -2.28
N ALA A 581 32.41 -63.50 -2.70
CA ALA A 581 32.78 -64.83 -3.16
C ALA A 581 32.87 -65.88 -2.03
N SER A 582 33.23 -65.45 -0.81
CA SER A 582 33.31 -66.32 0.38
C SER A 582 32.12 -66.17 1.33
N GLY A 583 31.44 -65.02 1.32
CA GLY A 583 30.37 -64.67 2.26
C GLY A 583 30.86 -64.35 3.68
N GLU A 584 32.12 -63.94 3.83
CA GLU A 584 32.76 -63.69 5.13
C GLU A 584 33.11 -62.20 5.34
N HIS A 585 33.11 -61.76 6.61
CA HIS A 585 33.56 -60.44 7.03
C HIS A 585 35.03 -60.44 7.48
N GLY A 586 35.76 -59.36 7.20
CA GLY A 586 37.13 -59.11 7.68
C GLY A 586 37.33 -57.63 8.06
N ASP A 587 38.36 -57.33 8.85
CA ASP A 587 38.69 -55.96 9.28
C ASP A 587 40.20 -55.78 9.52
N GLY A 588 40.60 -54.56 9.90
CA GLY A 588 41.93 -54.30 10.48
C GLY A 588 43.05 -53.97 9.50
N LEU A 589 42.79 -53.96 8.19
CA LEU A 589 43.75 -53.41 7.21
C LEU A 589 43.80 -51.88 7.34
N LYS A 590 45.00 -51.30 7.21
CA LYS A 590 45.22 -49.85 7.33
C LYS A 590 46.01 -49.34 6.13
N LEU A 591 45.52 -48.27 5.51
CA LEU A 591 46.15 -47.62 4.37
C LEU A 591 46.58 -46.19 4.77
N LEU A 592 47.87 -45.90 4.67
CA LEU A 592 48.45 -44.60 5.02
C LEU A 592 48.35 -43.62 3.84
N ALA A 593 47.84 -42.42 4.07
CA ALA A 593 47.68 -41.40 3.03
C ALA A 593 49.02 -40.97 2.39
N ALA A 594 50.13 -41.06 3.14
CA ALA A 594 51.47 -40.75 2.65
C ALA A 594 51.96 -41.75 1.58
N ASP A 595 51.49 -43.00 1.62
CA ASP A 595 51.88 -44.05 0.68
C ASP A 595 51.03 -44.01 -0.61
N TYR A 596 49.84 -43.40 -0.54
CA TYR A 596 48.85 -43.36 -1.63
C TYR A 596 48.28 -41.94 -1.90
N PRO A 597 49.13 -40.90 -2.07
CA PRO A 597 48.67 -39.51 -2.12
C PRO A 597 47.68 -39.21 -3.26
N ARG A 598 47.82 -39.85 -4.44
CA ARG A 598 46.93 -39.57 -5.59
C ARG A 598 45.53 -40.10 -5.38
N TYR A 599 45.40 -41.27 -4.76
CA TYR A 599 44.11 -41.83 -4.44
C TYR A 599 43.37 -40.99 -3.40
N PHE A 600 44.04 -40.61 -2.31
CA PHE A 600 43.44 -39.78 -1.26
C PHE A 600 43.03 -38.40 -1.78
N GLN A 601 43.83 -37.81 -2.68
CA GLN A 601 43.45 -36.57 -3.36
C GLN A 601 42.19 -36.76 -4.21
N SER A 602 42.12 -37.85 -4.98
CA SER A 602 40.97 -38.14 -5.86
C SER A 602 39.69 -38.37 -5.05
N LEU A 603 39.78 -39.07 -3.90
CA LEU A 603 38.64 -39.24 -3.00
C LEU A 603 38.09 -37.89 -2.50
N GLN A 604 38.96 -36.91 -2.22
CA GLN A 604 38.54 -35.58 -1.74
C GLN A 604 37.91 -34.72 -2.85
N GLU A 605 38.36 -34.90 -4.09
CA GLU A 605 37.88 -34.13 -5.24
C GLU A 605 36.59 -34.72 -5.86
N GLU A 606 36.39 -36.03 -5.76
CA GLU A 606 35.29 -36.74 -6.42
C GLU A 606 34.20 -37.20 -5.45
N ARG A 607 32.92 -37.04 -5.85
CA ARG A 607 31.77 -37.51 -5.04
C ARG A 607 31.72 -39.04 -4.90
N THR A 608 32.22 -39.75 -5.90
CA THR A 608 32.41 -41.20 -5.89
C THR A 608 33.53 -41.50 -6.87
N LEU A 609 34.61 -42.11 -6.40
CA LEU A 609 35.72 -42.49 -7.24
C LEU A 609 35.37 -43.78 -7.98
N VAL A 610 35.13 -43.69 -9.28
CA VAL A 610 34.74 -44.82 -10.11
C VAL A 610 35.89 -45.17 -11.05
N THR A 611 36.41 -46.40 -10.95
CA THR A 611 37.43 -46.90 -11.88
C THR A 611 36.95 -48.20 -12.55
N PRO A 612 36.60 -48.16 -13.85
CA PRO A 612 36.19 -49.36 -14.57
C PRO A 612 37.28 -50.41 -14.76
N ASP A 613 38.55 -49.99 -14.80
CA ASP A 613 39.73 -50.85 -14.70
C ASP A 613 40.75 -50.24 -13.74
N ALA A 614 40.74 -50.71 -12.50
CA ALA A 614 41.52 -50.16 -11.40
C ALA A 614 43.04 -50.24 -11.62
N LEU A 615 43.50 -51.26 -12.35
CA LEU A 615 44.93 -51.46 -12.64
C LEU A 615 45.45 -50.53 -13.75
N ALA A 616 44.54 -50.01 -14.58
CA ALA A 616 44.86 -49.11 -15.68
C ALA A 616 44.57 -47.64 -15.35
N ASP A 617 43.89 -47.36 -14.23
CA ASP A 617 43.51 -46.00 -13.84
C ASP A 617 44.66 -45.28 -13.10
N PRO A 618 45.09 -44.10 -13.59
CA PRO A 618 46.23 -43.38 -13.01
C PRO A 618 46.00 -42.88 -11.56
N ARG A 619 44.73 -42.78 -11.11
CA ARG A 619 44.36 -42.37 -9.74
C ARG A 619 44.59 -43.49 -8.72
N THR A 620 44.48 -44.76 -9.16
CA THR A 620 44.65 -45.96 -8.32
C THR A 620 45.92 -46.73 -8.63
N ALA A 621 46.75 -46.23 -9.54
CA ALA A 621 48.04 -46.85 -9.92
C ALA A 621 48.98 -47.12 -8.74
N GLU A 622 48.87 -46.35 -7.66
CA GLU A 622 49.67 -46.51 -6.43
C GLU A 622 49.27 -47.77 -5.64
N PHE A 623 48.04 -48.26 -5.81
CA PHE A 623 47.54 -49.50 -5.21
C PHE A 623 47.87 -50.76 -5.99
N THR A 624 48.34 -50.65 -7.23
CA THR A 624 48.46 -51.78 -8.16
C THR A 624 49.22 -52.98 -7.60
N GLU A 625 50.43 -52.79 -7.08
CA GLU A 625 51.26 -53.90 -6.59
C GLU A 625 50.94 -54.31 -5.15
N THR A 626 50.41 -53.40 -4.33
CA THR A 626 50.25 -53.59 -2.88
C THR A 626 48.85 -53.99 -2.45
N TYR A 627 47.82 -53.64 -3.22
CA TYR A 627 46.42 -53.87 -2.89
C TYR A 627 45.62 -54.47 -4.07
N LEU A 628 45.62 -53.87 -5.25
CA LEU A 628 44.75 -54.33 -6.35
C LEU A 628 45.12 -55.72 -6.90
N LYS A 629 46.40 -56.00 -7.18
CA LYS A 629 46.83 -57.34 -7.66
C LYS A 629 46.71 -58.45 -6.60
N PRO A 630 47.16 -58.26 -5.34
CA PRO A 630 47.05 -59.30 -4.32
C PRO A 630 45.61 -59.70 -3.99
N TYR A 631 44.66 -58.76 -4.05
CA TYR A 631 43.25 -58.99 -3.72
C TYR A 631 42.35 -59.15 -4.98
N ASP A 632 42.95 -59.26 -6.17
CA ASP A 632 42.28 -59.41 -7.48
C ASP A 632 41.20 -58.34 -7.79
N VAL A 633 41.37 -57.11 -7.29
CA VAL A 633 40.43 -56.01 -7.54
C VAL A 633 40.68 -55.43 -8.93
N ARG A 634 39.74 -55.66 -9.84
CA ARG A 634 39.84 -55.22 -11.25
C ARG A 634 39.00 -54.00 -11.56
N ALA A 635 37.93 -53.74 -10.83
CA ALA A 635 37.21 -52.48 -10.86
C ALA A 635 36.81 -52.07 -9.45
N LEU A 636 36.85 -50.78 -9.15
CA LEU A 636 36.43 -50.22 -7.86
C LEU A 636 35.46 -49.07 -8.03
N MET A 637 34.62 -48.90 -7.01
CA MET A 637 33.76 -47.75 -6.83
C MET A 637 33.78 -47.37 -5.35
N ASP A 638 34.47 -46.27 -5.05
CA ASP A 638 34.70 -45.83 -3.68
C ASP A 638 33.90 -44.58 -3.40
N THR A 639 32.95 -44.72 -2.48
CA THR A 639 31.98 -43.69 -2.15
C THR A 639 32.31 -43.13 -0.78
N PRO A 640 32.76 -41.88 -0.68
CA PRO A 640 33.11 -41.32 0.61
C PRO A 640 31.87 -41.13 1.50
N VAL A 641 32.04 -41.40 2.78
CA VAL A 641 31.03 -41.20 3.83
C VAL A 641 31.26 -39.83 4.44
N TRP A 642 30.26 -38.97 4.28
CA TRP A 642 30.36 -37.57 4.68
C TRP A 642 29.50 -37.34 5.91
N LEU A 643 30.14 -36.96 7.02
CA LEU A 643 29.43 -36.51 8.21
C LEU A 643 29.60 -35.00 8.32
N ARG A 644 28.50 -34.27 8.13
CA ARG A 644 28.47 -32.80 8.14
C ARG A 644 29.48 -32.14 7.19
N GLY A 645 29.71 -32.77 6.02
CA GLY A 645 30.58 -32.25 4.97
C GLY A 645 32.06 -32.55 5.17
N GLU A 646 32.45 -33.22 6.25
CA GLU A 646 33.78 -33.82 6.37
C GLU A 646 33.71 -35.29 5.97
N MET A 647 34.70 -35.72 5.19
CA MET A 647 34.84 -37.11 4.84
C MET A 647 35.39 -37.86 6.05
N VAL A 648 34.51 -38.59 6.72
CA VAL A 648 34.87 -39.36 7.92
C VAL A 648 35.30 -40.77 7.56
N GLY A 649 34.94 -41.24 6.36
CA GLY A 649 35.28 -42.57 5.88
C GLY A 649 34.97 -42.76 4.41
N VAL A 650 35.05 -44.01 3.94
CA VAL A 650 34.74 -44.41 2.57
C VAL A 650 34.14 -45.81 2.56
N VAL A 651 33.07 -45.99 1.78
CA VAL A 651 32.52 -47.30 1.43
C VAL A 651 33.09 -47.69 0.07
N CYS A 652 33.89 -48.74 0.06
CA CYS A 652 34.55 -49.26 -1.14
C CYS A 652 33.75 -50.42 -1.70
N PHE A 653 33.47 -50.42 -3.00
CA PHE A 653 32.85 -51.53 -3.73
C PHE A 653 33.82 -52.09 -4.76
N GLU A 654 34.08 -53.39 -4.70
CA GLU A 654 35.18 -54.03 -5.42
C GLU A 654 34.69 -55.20 -6.28
N HIS A 655 34.98 -55.15 -7.59
CA HIS A 655 34.68 -56.23 -8.52
C HIS A 655 35.96 -56.93 -8.98
N ALA A 656 35.96 -58.26 -8.84
CA ALA A 656 37.14 -59.08 -9.08
C ALA A 656 37.26 -59.57 -10.53
N SER A 657 38.48 -59.96 -10.91
CA SER A 657 38.83 -60.72 -12.12
C SER A 657 38.65 -60.04 -13.50
N THR A 658 37.66 -59.18 -13.71
CA THR A 658 37.47 -58.45 -14.97
C THR A 658 37.14 -56.95 -14.78
N PRO A 659 37.56 -56.06 -15.70
CA PRO A 659 37.09 -54.68 -15.74
C PRO A 659 35.57 -54.60 -15.82
N ARG A 660 34.96 -53.62 -15.14
CA ARG A 660 33.50 -53.42 -15.09
C ARG A 660 33.16 -51.94 -15.23
N SER A 661 32.28 -51.60 -16.18
CA SER A 661 31.70 -50.26 -16.25
C SER A 661 30.55 -50.13 -15.25
N TRP A 662 30.59 -49.10 -14.40
CA TRP A 662 29.54 -48.80 -13.43
C TRP A 662 28.50 -47.85 -14.04
N SER A 663 27.23 -48.18 -13.89
CA SER A 663 26.12 -47.33 -14.32
C SER A 663 25.87 -46.19 -13.34
N LEU A 664 25.24 -45.11 -13.81
CA LEU A 664 24.92 -43.96 -12.97
C LEU A 664 23.96 -44.35 -11.83
N GLU A 665 23.06 -45.30 -12.08
CA GLU A 665 22.14 -45.82 -11.08
C GLU A 665 22.85 -46.62 -9.97
N GLU A 666 23.87 -47.42 -10.31
CA GLU A 666 24.71 -48.12 -9.33
C GLU A 666 25.53 -47.15 -8.48
N ILE A 667 26.10 -46.12 -9.11
CA ILE A 667 26.82 -45.04 -8.41
C ILE A 667 25.89 -44.30 -7.44
N ASN A 668 24.67 -44.00 -7.87
CA ASN A 668 23.67 -43.34 -7.01
C ASN A 668 23.20 -44.23 -5.84
N PHE A 669 23.06 -45.54 -6.07
CA PHE A 669 22.72 -46.49 -5.00
C PHE A 669 23.85 -46.62 -3.98
N ALA A 670 25.10 -46.74 -4.42
CA ALA A 670 26.28 -46.72 -3.55
C ALA A 670 26.39 -45.42 -2.74
N GLY A 671 26.12 -44.27 -3.38
CA GLY A 671 25.89 -42.98 -2.74
C GLY A 671 24.87 -43.05 -1.61
N SER A 672 23.71 -43.63 -1.89
CA SER A 672 22.62 -43.76 -0.91
C SER A 672 22.97 -44.67 0.28
N VAL A 673 23.81 -45.69 0.06
CA VAL A 673 24.33 -46.56 1.14
C VAL A 673 25.30 -45.78 2.04
N ALA A 674 26.21 -44.99 1.45
CA ALA A 674 27.09 -44.10 2.20
C ALA A 674 26.29 -43.02 2.97
N ASP A 675 25.23 -42.48 2.38
CA ASP A 675 24.32 -41.53 3.02
C ASP A 675 23.58 -42.17 4.20
N PHE A 676 23.16 -43.44 4.08
CA PHE A 676 22.51 -44.17 5.18
C PHE A 676 23.47 -44.39 6.36
N ILE A 677 24.72 -44.78 6.10
CA ILE A 677 25.77 -44.91 7.12
C ILE A 677 26.06 -43.55 7.77
N SER A 678 26.10 -42.48 6.96
CA SER A 678 26.27 -41.10 7.43
C SER A 678 25.13 -40.68 8.38
N ALA A 679 23.88 -40.93 7.99
CA ALA A 679 22.70 -40.61 8.81
C ALA A 679 22.70 -41.37 10.15
N PHE A 680 23.20 -42.60 10.17
CA PHE A 680 23.34 -43.39 11.39
C PHE A 680 24.39 -42.79 12.35
N LEU A 681 25.58 -42.47 11.84
CA LEU A 681 26.63 -41.80 12.61
C LEU A 681 26.12 -40.47 13.18
N GLU A 682 25.36 -39.73 12.40
CA GLU A 682 24.76 -38.46 12.81
C GLU A 682 23.76 -38.62 13.96
N ALA A 683 22.89 -39.63 13.91
CA ALA A 683 21.94 -39.90 14.99
C ALA A 683 22.65 -40.23 16.33
N SER A 684 23.74 -41.00 16.27
CA SER A 684 24.57 -41.33 17.44
C SER A 684 25.24 -40.09 18.05
N GLU A 685 25.77 -39.19 17.23
CA GLU A 685 26.32 -37.92 17.72
C GLU A 685 25.26 -36.98 18.28
N ARG A 686 24.09 -36.93 17.64
CA ARG A 686 22.97 -36.09 18.09
C ARG A 686 22.55 -36.42 19.52
N GLN A 687 22.47 -37.71 19.86
CA GLN A 687 22.11 -38.12 21.22
C GLN A 687 23.14 -37.67 22.27
N ARG A 688 24.44 -37.76 21.94
CA ARG A 688 25.51 -37.20 22.79
C ARG A 688 25.46 -35.67 22.88
N ALA A 689 25.06 -35.00 21.79
CA ALA A 689 24.89 -33.55 21.75
C ALA A 689 23.67 -33.08 22.55
N GLU A 690 22.57 -33.85 22.59
CA GLU A 690 21.38 -33.55 23.40
C GLU A 690 21.67 -33.59 24.91
N GLU A 691 22.55 -34.49 25.36
CA GLU A 691 23.03 -34.51 26.75
C GLU A 691 23.90 -33.29 27.08
N ALA A 692 24.79 -32.87 26.16
CA ALA A 692 25.57 -31.65 26.30
C ALA A 692 24.68 -30.38 26.24
N LEU A 693 23.61 -30.42 25.44
CA LEU A 693 22.63 -29.34 25.32
C LEU A 693 21.89 -29.10 26.64
N ARG A 694 21.50 -30.16 27.36
CA ARG A 694 20.89 -30.01 28.71
C ARG A 694 21.79 -29.26 29.69
N PHE A 695 23.10 -29.49 29.63
CA PHE A 695 24.07 -28.78 30.48
C PHE A 695 24.23 -27.31 30.03
N SER A 696 24.19 -27.04 28.73
CA SER A 696 24.18 -25.69 28.15
C SER A 696 22.90 -24.91 28.49
N GLU A 697 21.72 -25.55 28.43
CA GLU A 697 20.42 -24.97 28.80
C GLU A 697 20.41 -24.43 30.23
N GLN A 698 21.13 -25.09 31.15
CA GLN A 698 21.24 -24.63 32.53
C GLN A 698 22.04 -23.33 32.65
N ARG A 699 23.13 -23.16 31.88
CA ARG A 699 23.88 -21.88 31.81
C ARG A 699 23.08 -20.79 31.09
N LEU A 700 22.36 -21.15 30.03
CA LEU A 700 21.43 -20.26 29.32
C LEU A 700 20.31 -19.75 30.24
N ARG A 701 19.82 -20.54 31.19
CA ARG A 701 18.81 -20.09 32.17
C ARG A 701 19.33 -18.97 33.08
N GLU A 702 20.57 -19.04 33.53
CA GLU A 702 21.19 -17.97 34.35
C GLU A 702 21.41 -16.70 33.54
N GLN A 703 21.90 -16.83 32.29
CA GLN A 703 22.00 -15.70 31.36
C GLN A 703 20.62 -15.11 31.03
N ALA A 704 19.61 -15.94 30.81
CA ALA A 704 18.23 -15.53 30.57
C ALA A 704 17.62 -14.80 31.76
N GLN A 705 18.02 -15.09 33.01
CA GLN A 705 17.58 -14.31 34.18
C GLN A 705 18.20 -12.90 34.19
N ARG A 706 19.49 -12.75 33.85
CA ARG A 706 20.15 -11.44 33.66
C ARG A 706 19.50 -10.64 32.53
N GLU A 707 19.26 -11.29 31.39
CA GLU A 707 18.54 -10.68 30.26
C GLU A 707 17.09 -10.34 30.59
N ARG A 708 16.37 -11.17 31.36
CA ARG A 708 14.99 -10.86 31.78
C ARG A 708 14.93 -9.62 32.66
N LEU A 709 15.92 -9.40 33.51
CA LEU A 709 16.00 -8.18 34.33
C LEU A 709 16.30 -6.96 33.45
N LEU A 710 17.28 -7.06 32.55
CA LEU A 710 17.58 -6.03 31.56
C LEU A 710 16.34 -5.72 30.70
N ASN A 711 15.69 -6.73 30.15
CA ASN A 711 14.47 -6.61 29.36
C ASN A 711 13.31 -6.03 30.17
N ARG A 712 13.21 -6.30 31.47
CA ARG A 712 12.19 -5.66 32.33
C ARG A 712 12.45 -4.16 32.48
N LEU A 713 13.71 -3.76 32.67
CA LEU A 713 14.10 -2.35 32.74
C LEU A 713 13.90 -1.66 31.39
N VAL A 714 14.38 -2.27 30.30
CA VAL A 714 14.19 -1.78 28.92
C VAL A 714 12.72 -1.69 28.56
N ARG A 715 11.89 -2.67 28.92
CA ARG A 715 10.45 -2.66 28.63
C ARG A 715 9.73 -1.54 29.37
N ARG A 716 10.07 -1.26 30.64
CA ARG A 716 9.52 -0.10 31.35
C ARG A 716 9.99 1.23 30.76
N ILE A 717 11.26 1.31 30.36
CA ILE A 717 11.83 2.47 29.67
C ILE A 717 11.11 2.72 28.33
N ARG A 718 10.79 1.66 27.55
CA ARG A 718 10.08 1.75 26.26
C ARG A 718 8.58 2.01 26.38
N ASN A 719 7.95 1.62 27.50
CA ASN A 719 6.51 1.76 27.70
C ASN A 719 6.09 3.18 28.15
N SER A 720 7.03 4.09 28.37
CA SER A 720 6.76 5.50 28.65
C SER A 720 7.37 6.32 27.53
N LEU A 721 6.61 7.25 26.97
CA LEU A 721 7.09 8.22 25.97
C LEU A 721 7.42 9.58 26.61
N GLU A 722 7.13 9.74 27.90
CA GLU A 722 7.40 10.96 28.64
C GLU A 722 8.80 10.91 29.27
N PHE A 723 9.62 11.88 28.87
CA PHE A 723 11.00 12.08 29.31
C PHE A 723 11.18 11.96 30.83
N GLU A 724 10.37 12.69 31.61
CA GLU A 724 10.48 12.76 33.07
C GLU A 724 10.15 11.42 33.76
N THR A 725 9.16 10.71 33.23
CA THR A 725 8.67 9.45 33.80
C THR A 725 9.66 8.31 33.58
N ILE A 726 10.32 8.28 32.41
CA ILE A 726 11.38 7.30 32.10
C ILE A 726 12.56 7.47 33.07
N LEU A 727 13.04 8.71 33.25
CA LEU A 727 14.18 9.03 34.10
C LEU A 727 13.90 8.70 35.58
N ALA A 728 12.76 9.14 36.11
CA ALA A 728 12.42 8.90 37.52
C ALA A 728 12.29 7.40 37.84
N THR A 729 11.64 6.63 36.96
CA THR A 729 11.45 5.19 37.16
C THR A 729 12.78 4.43 37.09
N THR A 730 13.63 4.78 36.14
CA THR A 730 14.94 4.13 35.95
C THR A 730 15.83 4.34 37.16
N LEU A 731 15.89 5.56 37.71
CA LEU A 731 16.68 5.86 38.90
C LEU A 731 16.22 5.08 40.15
N GLN A 732 14.91 4.93 40.34
CA GLN A 732 14.38 4.15 41.48
C GLN A 732 14.72 2.66 41.37
N GLU A 733 14.64 2.08 40.17
CA GLU A 733 14.97 0.67 39.97
C GLU A 733 16.47 0.40 40.14
N ILE A 734 17.34 1.27 39.62
CA ILE A 734 18.79 1.18 39.84
C ILE A 734 19.11 1.28 41.34
N GLN A 735 18.49 2.22 42.05
CA GLN A 735 18.66 2.37 43.50
C GLN A 735 18.31 1.07 44.25
N ARG A 736 17.16 0.46 43.92
CA ARG A 736 16.69 -0.78 44.57
C ARG A 736 17.54 -2.00 44.21
N PHE A 737 17.92 -2.14 42.94
CA PHE A 737 18.69 -3.28 42.47
C PHE A 737 20.09 -3.31 43.09
N LEU A 738 20.80 -2.19 43.01
CA LEU A 738 22.13 -2.08 43.61
C LEU A 738 22.06 -1.94 45.12
N ARG A 739 20.90 -1.64 45.72
CA ARG A 739 20.76 -1.36 47.16
C ARG A 739 21.70 -0.23 47.60
N VAL A 740 21.68 0.87 46.85
CA VAL A 740 22.45 2.09 47.14
C VAL A 740 21.54 3.12 47.83
N ASP A 741 22.13 4.00 48.63
CA ASP A 741 21.36 4.97 49.40
C ASP A 741 20.77 6.09 48.52
N ARG A 742 21.45 6.43 47.43
CA ARG A 742 21.05 7.42 46.44
C ARG A 742 21.49 7.04 45.04
N CYS A 743 20.63 7.28 44.06
CA CYS A 743 20.92 7.23 42.62
C CYS A 743 20.38 8.51 41.97
N GLN A 744 21.21 9.23 41.22
CA GLN A 744 20.83 10.52 40.61
C GLN A 744 21.31 10.62 39.16
N PHE A 745 20.62 11.42 38.36
CA PHE A 745 20.97 11.71 36.97
C PHE A 745 21.33 13.19 36.81
N ALA A 746 22.41 13.46 36.08
CA ALA A 746 22.89 14.82 35.84
C ALA A 746 23.24 15.07 34.38
N TRP A 747 22.84 16.23 33.84
CA TRP A 747 23.26 16.74 32.53
C TRP A 747 24.49 17.63 32.66
N TYR A 748 25.36 17.57 31.65
CA TYR A 748 26.48 18.48 31.50
C TYR A 748 26.13 19.59 30.51
N HIS A 749 26.27 20.85 30.92
CA HIS A 749 26.02 22.02 30.07
C HIS A 749 27.35 22.74 29.77
N PRO A 750 27.93 22.54 28.58
CA PRO A 750 29.19 23.17 28.19
C PRO A 750 29.05 24.63 27.71
N GLU A 751 27.86 25.03 27.25
CA GLU A 751 27.63 26.27 26.49
C GLU A 751 27.42 27.54 27.34
N THR A 752 27.37 27.40 28.67
CA THR A 752 27.21 28.54 29.59
C THR A 752 28.57 29.14 29.98
N GLU A 753 28.65 30.46 30.24
CA GLU A 753 29.87 31.16 30.72
C GLU A 753 30.55 30.45 31.92
N ASN A 754 29.81 29.65 32.70
CA ASN A 754 30.31 28.74 33.72
C ASN A 754 29.84 27.29 33.48
N PRO A 755 30.70 26.38 32.97
CA PRO A 755 30.34 24.99 32.75
C PRO A 755 29.90 24.32 34.04
N HIS A 756 28.75 23.65 34.03
CA HIS A 756 28.17 23.03 35.23
C HIS A 756 27.45 21.71 34.91
N TRP A 757 27.31 20.90 35.96
CA TRP A 757 26.47 19.70 35.98
C TRP A 757 25.13 20.04 36.64
N GLN A 758 24.04 19.78 35.94
CA GLN A 758 22.69 19.96 36.45
C GLN A 758 22.12 18.60 36.85
N VAL A 759 21.93 18.36 38.15
CA VAL A 759 21.17 17.21 38.63
C VAL A 759 19.69 17.51 38.43
N THR A 760 19.06 16.81 37.48
CA THR A 760 17.64 17.01 37.16
C THR A 760 16.73 16.10 37.97
N ARG A 761 17.22 14.90 38.34
CA ARG A 761 16.41 13.90 39.04
C ARG A 761 17.23 13.01 39.97
N GLU A 762 16.58 12.55 41.04
CA GLU A 762 17.17 11.64 42.01
C GLU A 762 16.16 10.61 42.53
N ALA A 763 16.66 9.45 42.93
CA ALA A 763 16.01 8.45 43.76
C ALA A 763 16.87 8.24 45.02
N ARG A 764 16.27 8.40 46.20
CA ARG A 764 17.01 8.40 47.47
C ARG A 764 16.22 7.76 48.60
N CYS A 765 16.92 7.31 49.63
CA CYS A 765 16.33 7.00 50.92
C CYS A 765 15.67 8.24 51.53
N ALA A 766 14.53 8.06 52.19
CA ALA A 766 13.69 9.15 52.70
C ALA A 766 14.41 10.08 53.70
N SER A 767 15.43 9.57 54.41
CA SER A 767 16.22 10.28 55.42
C SER A 767 17.24 11.28 54.88
N LEU A 768 17.51 11.28 53.57
CA LEU A 768 18.55 12.12 52.95
C LEU A 768 17.96 13.39 52.32
N ALA A 769 18.68 14.52 52.36
CA ALA A 769 18.25 15.75 51.68
C ALA A 769 18.37 15.65 50.14
N SER A 770 17.54 16.42 49.41
CA SER A 770 17.58 16.47 47.95
C SER A 770 18.82 17.18 47.41
N LEU A 771 19.38 16.65 46.32
CA LEU A 771 20.53 17.22 45.60
C LEU A 771 20.19 17.62 44.15
N VAL A 772 18.92 17.87 43.85
CA VAL A 772 18.51 18.45 42.56
C VAL A 772 18.99 19.91 42.51
N GLY A 773 19.74 20.28 41.46
CA GLY A 773 20.34 21.61 41.35
C GLY A 773 21.55 21.68 40.43
N HIS A 774 22.18 22.86 40.36
CA HIS A 774 23.34 23.12 39.50
C HIS A 774 24.63 23.09 40.31
N TYR A 775 25.63 22.37 39.78
CA TYR A 775 26.92 22.14 40.43
C TYR A 775 28.05 22.54 39.47
N PRO A 776 28.87 23.56 39.79
CA PRO A 776 29.96 23.98 38.92
C PRO A 776 30.93 22.84 38.61
N THR A 777 31.44 22.77 37.39
CA THR A 777 32.38 21.70 37.00
C THR A 777 33.68 21.75 37.81
N SER A 778 34.05 22.94 38.30
CA SER A 778 35.21 23.15 39.15
C SER A 778 35.18 22.38 40.47
N VAL A 779 33.99 22.01 41.00
CA VAL A 779 33.89 21.26 42.26
C VAL A 779 34.22 19.76 42.10
N MET A 780 34.23 19.26 40.86
CA MET A 780 34.55 17.85 40.54
C MET A 780 36.05 17.60 40.28
N GLY A 781 36.86 18.65 40.21
CA GLY A 781 38.32 18.53 40.04
C GLY A 781 38.73 17.68 38.83
N THR A 782 39.64 16.74 39.04
CA THR A 782 40.13 15.79 38.02
C THR A 782 39.09 14.75 37.60
N MET A 783 38.03 14.55 38.38
CA MET A 783 36.96 13.61 38.03
C MET A 783 36.12 14.11 36.85
N ALA A 784 35.96 15.43 36.71
CA ALA A 784 35.28 16.03 35.56
C ALA A 784 35.93 15.61 34.23
N SER A 785 37.27 15.69 34.14
CA SER A 785 37.99 15.32 32.92
C SER A 785 37.84 13.83 32.56
N LYS A 786 37.69 12.96 33.56
CA LYS A 786 37.44 11.52 33.34
C LYS A 786 36.02 11.26 32.83
N LEU A 787 35.02 11.93 33.41
CA LEU A 787 33.63 11.83 32.95
C LEU A 787 33.44 12.37 31.53
N LEU A 788 34.12 13.47 31.19
CA LEU A 788 34.12 14.02 29.83
C LEU A 788 34.80 13.10 28.80
N ARG A 789 35.67 12.17 29.25
CA ARG A 789 36.26 11.11 28.41
C ARG A 789 35.43 9.82 28.39
N LEU A 790 34.22 9.85 28.96
CA LEU A 790 33.32 8.71 29.09
C LEU A 790 33.89 7.54 29.91
N GLU A 791 34.83 7.81 30.82
CA GLU A 791 35.40 6.79 31.69
C GLU A 791 34.51 6.56 32.93
N PRO A 792 34.06 5.33 33.23
CA PRO A 792 33.33 5.04 34.45
C PRO A 792 34.25 5.16 35.68
N ILE A 793 33.72 5.72 36.77
CA ILE A 793 34.47 5.93 38.01
C ILE A 793 33.80 5.11 39.11
N ALA A 794 34.44 4.01 39.52
CA ALA A 794 34.00 3.18 40.63
C ALA A 794 34.93 3.40 41.83
N MET A 795 34.44 4.09 42.85
CA MET A 795 35.20 4.42 44.05
C MET A 795 34.65 3.65 45.25
N VAL A 796 35.48 2.74 45.78
CA VAL A 796 35.14 1.85 46.91
C VAL A 796 35.13 2.60 48.24
N ASP A 797 36.04 3.56 48.40
CA ASP A 797 36.13 4.43 49.56
C ASP A 797 36.63 5.82 49.15
N LEU A 798 35.85 6.85 49.43
CA LEU A 798 36.18 8.24 49.13
C LEU A 798 37.47 8.72 49.81
N ASP A 799 37.85 8.17 50.97
CA ASP A 799 39.07 8.60 51.69
C ASP A 799 40.37 8.19 50.98
N THR A 800 40.27 7.34 49.96
CA THR A 800 41.41 6.89 49.15
C THR A 800 41.74 7.81 47.96
N THR A 801 40.90 8.82 47.67
CA THR A 801 41.13 9.74 46.56
C THR A 801 42.22 10.77 46.87
N GLN A 802 43.08 11.08 45.89
CA GLN A 802 44.08 12.13 45.99
C GLN A 802 43.53 13.52 45.62
N ASP A 803 42.32 13.59 45.07
CA ASP A 803 41.67 14.84 44.66
C ASP A 803 40.99 15.53 45.85
N LYS A 804 41.68 16.51 46.43
CA LYS A 804 41.21 17.26 47.60
C LYS A 804 39.96 18.10 47.33
N ALA A 805 39.73 18.54 46.09
CA ALA A 805 38.55 19.33 45.74
C ALA A 805 37.30 18.43 45.72
N TRP A 806 37.41 17.28 45.04
CA TRP A 806 36.35 16.28 44.99
C TRP A 806 36.06 15.67 46.38
N GLN A 807 37.11 15.37 47.15
CA GLN A 807 36.95 14.86 48.51
C GLN A 807 36.21 15.85 49.41
N ARG A 808 36.48 17.16 49.29
CA ARG A 808 35.80 18.20 50.07
C ARG A 808 34.32 18.30 49.70
N PHE A 809 33.99 18.24 48.41
CA PHE A 809 32.62 18.22 47.91
C PHE A 809 31.84 17.00 48.42
N CYS A 810 32.38 15.81 48.21
CA CYS A 810 31.76 14.56 48.64
C CYS A 810 31.62 14.44 50.16
N ARG A 811 32.56 14.98 50.96
CA ARG A 811 32.43 15.06 52.42
C ARG A 811 31.33 16.02 52.88
N ALA A 812 31.17 17.16 52.19
CA ALA A 812 30.08 18.09 52.49
C ALA A 812 28.70 17.44 52.26
N LEU A 813 28.63 16.47 51.35
CA LEU A 813 27.44 15.69 51.03
C LEU A 813 27.37 14.32 51.72
N GLN A 814 28.32 14.00 52.61
CA GLN A 814 28.42 12.73 53.36
C GLN A 814 28.53 11.46 52.49
N PHE A 815 29.16 11.54 51.32
CA PHE A 815 29.37 10.37 50.45
C PHE A 815 30.54 9.52 50.96
N ARG A 816 30.41 8.19 50.97
CA ARG A 816 31.49 7.26 51.37
C ARG A 816 31.98 6.37 50.23
N ALA A 817 31.08 5.88 49.39
CA ALA A 817 31.40 5.16 48.15
C ALA A 817 30.56 5.72 46.99
N VAL A 818 31.16 5.82 45.81
CA VAL A 818 30.54 6.49 44.64
C VAL A 818 30.81 5.69 43.37
N LEU A 819 29.78 5.43 42.59
CA LEU A 819 29.85 4.93 41.22
C LEU A 819 29.28 5.99 40.28
N LEU A 820 30.11 6.49 39.36
CA LEU A 820 29.71 7.43 38.31
C LEU A 820 29.81 6.74 36.96
N ILE A 821 28.71 6.73 36.21
CA ILE A 821 28.67 6.18 34.86
C ILE A 821 28.26 7.29 33.89
N PRO A 822 29.18 7.76 33.03
CA PRO A 822 28.88 8.76 32.02
C PRO A 822 28.11 8.14 30.84
N MET A 823 27.36 8.98 30.13
CA MET A 823 26.55 8.64 28.97
C MET A 823 26.58 9.80 27.98
N GLN A 824 26.60 9.48 26.70
CA GLN A 824 26.44 10.47 25.63
C GLN A 824 25.17 10.16 24.83
N MET A 825 24.37 11.19 24.61
CA MET A 825 23.21 11.12 23.72
C MET A 825 23.67 11.12 22.26
N PRO A 826 22.87 10.55 21.33
CA PRO A 826 23.13 10.68 19.90
C PRO A 826 23.23 12.14 19.42
N SER A 827 22.55 13.07 20.10
CA SER A 827 22.62 14.52 19.88
C SER A 827 23.96 15.16 20.31
N GLY A 828 24.84 14.40 20.99
CA GLY A 828 26.11 14.87 21.51
C GLY A 828 26.07 15.35 22.96
N GLN A 829 24.88 15.53 23.55
CA GLN A 829 24.71 15.95 24.95
C GLN A 829 25.24 14.90 25.93
N LEU A 830 26.02 15.33 26.92
CA LEU A 830 26.61 14.44 27.94
C LEU A 830 25.77 14.42 29.21
N GLY A 831 25.50 13.22 29.72
CA GLY A 831 24.85 12.99 31.01
C GLY A 831 25.62 11.97 31.85
N ALA A 832 25.26 11.86 33.13
CA ALA A 832 25.85 10.87 34.02
C ALA A 832 24.85 10.36 35.05
N ILE A 833 24.91 9.06 35.35
CA ILE A 833 24.30 8.49 36.55
C ILE A 833 25.33 8.47 37.67
N VAL A 834 24.88 8.86 38.87
CA VAL A 834 25.68 8.83 40.09
C VAL A 834 24.97 7.96 41.12
N CYS A 835 25.57 6.83 41.48
CA CYS A 835 25.12 5.96 42.57
C CYS A 835 26.03 6.16 43.79
N VAL A 836 25.43 6.30 44.97
CA VAL A 836 26.15 6.68 46.19
C VAL A 836 25.70 5.82 47.38
N ASN A 837 26.68 5.37 48.16
CA ASN A 837 26.49 4.89 49.53
C ASN A 837 27.00 5.92 50.53
N HIS A 838 26.17 6.23 51.53
CA HIS A 838 26.47 7.15 52.62
C HIS A 838 27.01 6.35 53.82
N GLY A 839 28.16 6.77 54.38
CA GLY A 839 28.71 6.20 55.63
C GLY A 839 29.47 4.87 55.53
N GLU A 840 29.17 3.98 54.58
CA GLU A 840 29.86 2.67 54.42
C GLU A 840 30.70 2.57 53.14
N THR A 841 31.80 1.80 53.20
CA THR A 841 32.59 1.47 52.01
C THR A 841 31.92 0.34 51.23
N ARG A 842 32.06 0.35 49.90
CA ARG A 842 31.39 -0.64 49.05
C ARG A 842 32.26 -1.07 47.88
N PRO A 843 32.63 -2.36 47.76
CA PRO A 843 33.27 -2.86 46.55
C PRO A 843 32.24 -2.95 45.42
N TRP A 844 32.57 -2.38 44.25
CA TRP A 844 31.75 -2.46 43.04
C TRP A 844 32.21 -3.66 42.20
N LEU A 845 31.28 -4.57 41.87
CA LEU A 845 31.59 -5.72 41.02
C LEU A 845 31.68 -5.28 39.54
N THR A 846 32.57 -5.91 38.75
CA THR A 846 32.67 -5.62 37.31
C THR A 846 31.34 -5.83 36.59
N SER A 847 30.58 -6.85 36.98
CA SER A 847 29.25 -7.13 36.44
C SER A 847 28.19 -6.08 36.78
N GLU A 848 28.31 -5.37 37.91
CA GLU A 848 27.43 -4.25 38.27
C GLU A 848 27.73 -3.02 37.40
N VAL A 849 29.02 -2.72 37.18
CA VAL A 849 29.44 -1.59 36.33
C VAL A 849 28.99 -1.80 34.88
N GLU A 850 29.24 -2.98 34.31
CA GLU A 850 28.81 -3.34 32.96
C GLU A 850 27.29 -3.27 32.79
N LEU A 851 26.53 -3.71 33.81
CA LEU A 851 25.07 -3.69 33.79
C LEU A 851 24.53 -2.26 33.74
N ILE A 852 25.03 -1.37 34.60
CA ILE A 852 24.57 0.02 34.61
C ILE A 852 24.99 0.76 33.35
N GLN A 853 26.17 0.49 32.79
CA GLN A 853 26.57 1.01 31.47
C GLN A 853 25.57 0.58 30.38
N ALA A 854 25.17 -0.69 30.34
CA ALA A 854 24.17 -1.17 29.39
C ALA A 854 22.80 -0.49 29.57
N VAL A 855 22.37 -0.29 30.82
CA VAL A 855 21.11 0.44 31.13
C VAL A 855 21.21 1.90 30.67
N MET A 856 22.36 2.56 30.87
CA MET A 856 22.59 3.93 30.40
C MET A 856 22.53 4.03 28.88
N SER A 857 23.14 3.11 28.14
CA SER A 857 23.03 3.10 26.67
C SER A 857 21.58 2.97 26.18
N GLN A 858 20.77 2.14 26.84
CA GLN A 858 19.35 2.00 26.50
C GLN A 858 18.53 3.24 26.88
N LEU A 859 18.86 3.88 28.01
CA LEU A 859 18.26 5.14 28.42
C LEU A 859 18.54 6.24 27.39
N ALA A 860 19.77 6.35 26.88
CA ALA A 860 20.12 7.32 25.83
C ALA A 860 19.24 7.17 24.58
N ILE A 861 19.03 5.93 24.13
CA ILE A 861 18.18 5.63 22.96
C ILE A 861 16.73 6.01 23.24
N ALA A 862 16.19 5.66 24.41
CA ALA A 862 14.81 5.95 24.75
C ALA A 862 14.53 7.45 24.88
N LEU A 863 15.45 8.21 25.49
CA LEU A 863 15.36 9.66 25.59
C LEU A 863 15.39 10.31 24.19
N ASN A 864 16.21 9.81 23.27
CA ASN A 864 16.27 10.29 21.89
C ASN A 864 14.97 9.97 21.10
N GLN A 865 14.35 8.81 21.34
CA GLN A 865 13.07 8.46 20.73
C GLN A 865 11.93 9.36 21.19
N ALA A 866 11.88 9.68 22.49
CA ALA A 866 10.87 10.60 23.04
C ALA A 866 10.98 12.00 22.39
N GLU A 867 12.21 12.49 22.20
CA GLU A 867 12.46 13.78 21.53
C GLU A 867 12.04 13.76 20.05
N LEU A 868 12.43 12.72 19.29
CA LEU A 868 12.05 12.57 17.88
C LEU A 868 10.53 12.44 17.70
N TYR A 869 9.85 11.75 18.62
CA TYR A 869 8.40 11.60 18.58
C TYR A 869 7.69 12.94 18.75
N ALA A 870 8.13 13.77 19.70
CA ALA A 870 7.60 15.12 19.90
C ALA A 870 7.79 16.01 18.65
N GLN A 871 8.96 15.95 18.00
CA GLN A 871 9.22 16.68 16.75
C GLN A 871 8.34 16.19 15.58
N SER A 872 8.13 14.88 15.47
CA SER A 872 7.28 14.28 14.45
C SER A 872 5.82 14.74 14.56
N GLN A 873 5.28 14.81 15.79
CA GLN A 873 3.93 15.33 16.04
C GLN A 873 3.79 16.80 15.62
N ALA A 874 4.77 17.64 15.95
CA ALA A 874 4.74 19.06 15.56
C ALA A 874 4.71 19.22 14.02
N ARG A 875 5.52 18.45 13.29
CA ARG A 875 5.53 18.46 11.81
C ARG A 875 4.23 17.95 11.20
N ALA A 876 3.60 16.94 11.80
CA ALA A 876 2.33 16.42 11.32
C ALA A 876 1.22 17.50 11.39
N GLN A 877 1.21 18.31 12.44
CA GLN A 877 0.27 19.41 12.60
C GLN A 877 0.50 20.53 11.57
N GLU A 878 1.76 20.90 11.31
CA GLU A 878 2.09 21.88 10.27
C GLU A 878 1.65 21.41 8.87
N LEU A 879 1.86 20.13 8.56
CA LEU A 879 1.46 19.56 7.28
C LEU A 879 -0.06 19.56 7.11
N GLN A 880 -0.82 19.27 8.17
CA GLN A 880 -2.29 19.30 8.13
C GLN A 880 -2.82 20.69 7.83
N ASN A 881 -2.24 21.73 8.45
CA ASN A 881 -2.62 23.12 8.18
C ASN A 881 -2.32 23.51 6.73
N ALA A 882 -1.14 23.13 6.20
CA ALA A 882 -0.77 23.40 4.82
C ALA A 882 -1.69 22.69 3.80
N LEU A 883 -2.12 21.46 4.09
CA LEU A 883 -3.05 20.72 3.25
C LEU A 883 -4.43 21.40 3.15
N LEU A 884 -4.96 21.91 4.26
CA LEU A 884 -6.23 22.64 4.28
C LEU A 884 -6.16 23.93 3.45
N GLU A 885 -5.06 24.66 3.56
CA GLU A 885 -4.84 25.89 2.78
C GLU A 885 -4.71 25.59 1.27
N LEU A 886 -4.02 24.51 0.92
CA LEU A 886 -3.88 24.07 -0.46
C LEU A 886 -5.22 23.63 -1.08
N GLN A 887 -6.04 22.87 -0.35
CA GLN A 887 -7.38 22.46 -0.79
C GLN A 887 -8.29 23.67 -1.06
N ARG A 888 -8.28 24.67 -0.17
CA ARG A 888 -9.05 25.91 -0.33
C ARG A 888 -8.64 26.67 -1.60
N THR A 889 -7.33 26.79 -1.83
CA THR A 889 -6.77 27.49 -2.99
C THR A 889 -7.10 26.77 -4.30
N GLN A 890 -7.01 25.44 -4.32
CA GLN A 890 -7.33 24.62 -5.49
C GLN A 890 -8.81 24.74 -5.89
N ALA A 891 -9.73 24.72 -4.94
CA ALA A 891 -11.16 24.83 -5.21
C ALA A 891 -11.53 26.20 -5.79
N GLN A 892 -10.92 27.28 -5.29
CA GLN A 892 -11.06 28.62 -5.84
C GLN A 892 -10.54 28.71 -7.29
N MET A 893 -9.38 28.13 -7.59
CA MET A 893 -8.82 28.12 -8.95
C MET A 893 -9.73 27.38 -9.94
N ILE A 894 -10.23 26.19 -9.59
CA ILE A 894 -11.11 25.41 -10.47
C ILE A 894 -12.40 26.18 -10.80
N GLN A 895 -12.97 26.88 -9.82
CA GLN A 895 -14.18 27.66 -10.05
C GLN A 895 -13.91 28.91 -10.91
N SER A 896 -12.76 29.57 -10.71
CA SER A 896 -12.32 30.69 -11.55
C SER A 896 -12.09 30.25 -13.01
N GLU A 897 -11.44 29.10 -13.22
CA GLU A 897 -11.17 28.54 -14.56
C GLU A 897 -12.46 28.14 -15.29
N LYS A 898 -13.42 27.51 -14.59
CA LYS A 898 -14.75 27.20 -15.14
C LYS A 898 -15.51 28.45 -15.58
N MET A 899 -15.44 29.52 -14.80
CA MET A 899 -16.14 30.77 -15.13
C MET A 899 -15.46 31.54 -16.27
N SER A 900 -14.13 31.59 -16.31
CA SER A 900 -13.39 32.25 -17.40
C SER A 900 -13.54 31.49 -18.73
N SER A 901 -13.45 30.15 -18.73
CA SER A 901 -13.68 29.34 -19.94
C SER A 901 -15.11 29.47 -20.49
N LEU A 902 -16.11 29.51 -19.60
CA LEU A 902 -17.50 29.78 -19.97
C LEU A 902 -17.66 31.20 -20.53
N GLY A 903 -17.00 32.19 -19.92
CA GLY A 903 -16.97 33.58 -20.38
C GLY A 903 -16.44 33.72 -21.81
N GLN A 904 -15.30 33.09 -22.13
CA GLN A 904 -14.70 33.13 -23.47
C GLN A 904 -15.56 32.42 -24.53
N LEU A 905 -16.12 31.25 -24.21
CA LEU A 905 -17.00 30.52 -25.12
C LEU A 905 -18.27 31.30 -25.43
N VAL A 906 -18.90 31.89 -24.41
CA VAL A 906 -20.12 32.71 -24.59
C VAL A 906 -19.83 33.95 -25.42
N ALA A 907 -18.66 34.59 -25.26
CA ALA A 907 -18.26 35.74 -26.07
C ALA A 907 -18.10 35.39 -27.57
N GLY A 908 -17.48 34.24 -27.88
CA GLY A 908 -17.34 33.75 -29.26
C GLY A 908 -18.69 33.40 -29.90
N VAL A 909 -19.50 32.61 -29.18
CA VAL A 909 -20.85 32.21 -29.64
C VAL A 909 -21.76 33.44 -29.81
N ALA A 910 -21.68 34.43 -28.92
CA ALA A 910 -22.43 35.68 -29.06
C ALA A 910 -22.03 36.46 -30.33
N HIS A 911 -20.75 36.47 -30.68
CA HIS A 911 -20.28 37.10 -31.91
C HIS A 911 -20.77 36.37 -33.17
N GLU A 912 -20.73 35.04 -33.16
CA GLU A 912 -21.18 34.21 -34.29
C GLU A 912 -22.69 34.23 -34.50
N ILE A 913 -23.49 34.33 -33.42
CA ILE A 913 -24.96 34.45 -33.52
C ILE A 913 -25.38 35.87 -33.94
N ASN A 914 -24.69 36.91 -33.49
CA ASN A 914 -25.03 38.30 -33.85
C ASN A 914 -24.95 38.54 -35.36
N ASN A 915 -23.99 37.91 -36.05
CA ASN A 915 -23.77 38.13 -37.48
C ASN A 915 -24.99 37.73 -38.36
N PRO A 916 -25.51 36.49 -38.31
CA PRO A 916 -26.71 36.11 -39.07
C PRO A 916 -27.97 36.82 -38.58
N VAL A 917 -28.08 37.14 -37.28
CA VAL A 917 -29.25 37.85 -36.73
C VAL A 917 -29.33 39.28 -37.23
N ASN A 918 -28.22 40.00 -37.27
CA ASN A 918 -28.16 41.34 -37.85
C ASN A 918 -28.52 41.34 -39.35
N PHE A 919 -28.13 40.29 -40.08
CA PHE A 919 -28.50 40.11 -41.48
C PHE A 919 -30.02 39.88 -41.65
N ILE A 920 -30.62 39.01 -40.84
CA ILE A 920 -32.07 38.76 -40.85
C ILE A 920 -32.84 40.03 -40.49
N TYR A 921 -32.43 40.72 -39.42
CA TYR A 921 -33.10 41.93 -38.93
C TYR A 921 -33.03 43.07 -39.95
N GLY A 922 -31.86 43.31 -40.55
CA GLY A 922 -31.68 44.33 -41.58
C GLY A 922 -32.56 44.08 -42.82
N ASN A 923 -32.65 42.84 -43.27
CA ASN A 923 -33.45 42.49 -44.45
C ASN A 923 -34.96 42.49 -44.17
N LEU A 924 -35.41 42.11 -42.96
CA LEU A 924 -36.82 42.13 -42.59
C LEU A 924 -37.44 43.54 -42.67
N ALA A 925 -36.68 44.57 -42.30
CA ALA A 925 -37.16 45.96 -42.38
C ALA A 925 -37.44 46.38 -43.83
N HIS A 926 -36.51 46.07 -44.75
CA HIS A 926 -36.67 46.36 -46.18
C HIS A 926 -37.78 45.51 -46.82
N ALA A 927 -37.81 44.21 -46.52
CA ALA A 927 -38.84 43.30 -47.04
C ALA A 927 -40.25 43.72 -46.60
N ASN A 928 -40.42 44.14 -45.34
CA ASN A 928 -41.70 44.65 -44.86
C ASN A 928 -42.11 45.94 -45.59
N SER A 929 -41.16 46.85 -45.87
CA SER A 929 -41.44 48.05 -46.69
C SER A 929 -41.90 47.68 -48.10
N TYR A 930 -41.20 46.76 -48.77
CA TYR A 930 -41.55 46.35 -50.14
C TYR A 930 -42.92 45.69 -50.21
N ILE A 931 -43.27 44.86 -49.21
CA ILE A 931 -44.60 44.25 -49.09
C ILE A 931 -45.67 45.32 -48.88
N GLN A 932 -45.44 46.29 -47.99
CA GLN A 932 -46.38 47.39 -47.77
C GLN A 932 -46.60 48.24 -49.03
N ASP A 933 -45.54 48.52 -49.80
CA ASP A 933 -45.64 49.24 -51.08
C ASP A 933 -46.43 48.44 -52.12
N LEU A 934 -46.22 47.11 -52.20
CA LEU A 934 -46.96 46.21 -53.09
C LEU A 934 -48.43 46.10 -52.70
N LEU A 935 -48.73 45.93 -51.41
CA LEU A 935 -50.09 45.90 -50.89
C LEU A 935 -50.80 47.23 -51.14
N GLY A 936 -50.12 48.36 -50.92
CA GLY A 936 -50.65 49.70 -51.21
C GLY A 936 -50.97 49.92 -52.69
N LEU A 937 -50.13 49.42 -53.60
CA LEU A 937 -50.41 49.43 -55.04
C LEU A 937 -51.63 48.55 -55.38
N LEU A 938 -51.73 47.39 -54.75
CA LEU A 938 -52.81 46.44 -54.96
C LEU A 938 -54.16 47.00 -54.47
N ASP A 939 -54.16 47.70 -53.33
CA ASP A 939 -55.31 48.44 -52.83
C ASP A 939 -55.73 49.57 -53.78
N LEU A 940 -54.77 50.30 -54.36
CA LEU A 940 -55.05 51.34 -55.36
C LEU A 940 -55.70 50.74 -56.63
N TYR A 941 -55.23 49.57 -57.07
CA TYR A 941 -55.87 48.82 -58.15
C TYR A 941 -57.30 48.39 -57.79
N ARG A 942 -57.55 47.89 -56.57
CA ARG A 942 -58.92 47.54 -56.10
C ARG A 942 -59.84 48.76 -56.10
N GLN A 943 -59.35 49.94 -55.73
CA GLN A 943 -60.14 51.17 -55.68
C GLN A 943 -60.54 51.68 -57.07
N HIS A 944 -59.64 51.62 -58.05
CA HIS A 944 -59.87 52.16 -59.40
C HIS A 944 -60.37 51.11 -60.40
N TYR A 945 -60.30 49.82 -60.07
CA TYR A 945 -60.78 48.70 -60.89
C TYR A 945 -61.61 47.70 -60.07
N PRO A 946 -62.79 48.12 -59.57
CA PRO A 946 -63.60 47.33 -58.64
C PRO A 946 -64.29 46.11 -59.27
N ASP A 947 -64.35 46.03 -60.60
CA ASP A 947 -64.99 44.93 -61.33
C ASP A 947 -63.98 44.27 -62.29
N PRO A 948 -63.06 43.43 -61.77
CA PRO A 948 -62.01 42.85 -62.57
C PRO A 948 -62.52 41.79 -63.54
N VAL A 949 -61.82 41.64 -64.68
CA VAL A 949 -62.08 40.56 -65.65
C VAL A 949 -62.02 39.18 -64.97
N PRO A 950 -62.80 38.18 -65.44
CA PRO A 950 -62.88 36.87 -64.81
C PRO A 950 -61.52 36.22 -64.53
N ALA A 951 -60.57 36.32 -65.46
CA ALA A 951 -59.22 35.77 -65.29
C ALA A 951 -58.46 36.31 -64.07
N VAL A 952 -58.68 37.57 -63.69
CA VAL A 952 -58.05 38.18 -62.50
C VAL A 952 -58.80 37.78 -61.23
N ARG A 953 -60.12 37.62 -61.31
CA ARG A 953 -60.97 37.18 -60.20
C ARG A 953 -60.70 35.73 -59.82
N ASP A 954 -60.65 34.84 -60.81
CA ASP A 954 -60.38 33.42 -60.62
C ASP A 954 -58.97 33.19 -60.02
N GLU A 955 -57.97 33.95 -60.47
CA GLU A 955 -56.61 33.88 -59.91
C GLU A 955 -56.55 34.43 -58.48
N ALA A 956 -57.23 35.53 -58.19
CA ALA A 956 -57.29 36.11 -56.84
C ALA A 956 -57.95 35.17 -55.82
N ASP A 957 -59.01 34.45 -56.23
CA ASP A 957 -59.66 33.43 -55.41
C ASP A 957 -58.77 32.18 -55.28
N ALA A 958 -58.04 31.79 -56.34
CA ALA A 958 -57.14 30.63 -56.32
C ALA A 958 -55.95 30.79 -55.34
N ILE A 959 -55.43 32.01 -55.20
CA ILE A 959 -54.32 32.32 -54.27
C ILE A 959 -54.80 32.76 -52.88
N ASP A 960 -56.11 32.88 -52.67
CA ASP A 960 -56.73 33.45 -51.45
C ASP A 960 -56.11 34.82 -51.08
N LEU A 961 -56.27 35.77 -52.00
CA LEU A 961 -55.60 37.07 -51.91
C LEU A 961 -55.98 37.83 -50.63
N ASP A 962 -57.22 37.74 -50.17
CA ASP A 962 -57.67 38.42 -48.94
C ASP A 962 -56.96 37.85 -47.69
N PHE A 963 -56.72 36.53 -47.62
CA PHE A 963 -55.90 35.94 -46.55
C PHE A 963 -54.44 36.43 -46.60
N LEU A 964 -53.84 36.45 -47.79
CA LEU A 964 -52.43 36.88 -47.96
C LEU A 964 -52.21 38.33 -47.56
N VAL A 965 -53.15 39.23 -47.90
CA VAL A 965 -53.08 40.65 -47.52
C VAL A 965 -53.12 40.81 -46.00
N GLU A 966 -53.87 39.96 -45.29
CA GLU A 966 -53.96 40.00 -43.82
C GLU A 966 -52.78 39.33 -43.10
N ASP A 967 -52.30 38.18 -43.61
CA ASP A 967 -51.31 37.34 -42.92
C ASP A 967 -49.86 37.76 -43.17
N LEU A 968 -49.52 38.23 -44.37
CA LEU A 968 -48.15 38.64 -44.71
C LEU A 968 -47.57 39.67 -43.73
N PRO A 969 -48.27 40.78 -43.38
CA PRO A 969 -47.78 41.72 -42.37
C PRO A 969 -47.58 41.08 -40.98
N LYS A 970 -48.45 40.13 -40.58
CA LYS A 970 -48.36 39.42 -39.29
C LYS A 970 -47.13 38.52 -39.25
N LEU A 971 -46.82 37.81 -40.35
CA LEU A 971 -45.63 36.97 -40.47
C LEU A 971 -44.33 37.78 -40.33
N PHE A 972 -44.22 38.92 -41.04
CA PHE A 972 -43.05 39.80 -40.92
C PHE A 972 -42.91 40.38 -39.50
N ASN A 973 -44.01 40.76 -38.86
CA ASN A 973 -43.99 41.22 -37.49
C ASN A 973 -43.55 40.12 -36.50
N SER A 974 -44.02 38.89 -36.69
CA SER A 974 -43.61 37.73 -35.89
C SER A 974 -42.11 37.45 -36.01
N MET A 975 -41.58 37.44 -37.25
CA MET A 975 -40.15 37.26 -37.51
C MET A 975 -39.31 38.39 -36.90
N LYS A 976 -39.81 39.64 -36.95
CA LYS A 976 -39.16 40.78 -36.31
C LYS A 976 -39.08 40.62 -34.79
N VAL A 977 -40.19 40.26 -34.14
CA VAL A 977 -40.23 39.97 -32.70
C VAL A 977 -39.27 38.84 -32.32
N GLY A 978 -39.19 37.79 -33.14
CA GLY A 978 -38.25 36.69 -32.97
C GLY A 978 -36.78 37.15 -33.04
N ALA A 979 -36.44 37.95 -34.05
CA ALA A 979 -35.10 38.50 -34.23
C ALA A 979 -34.71 39.46 -33.08
N ASP A 980 -35.61 40.36 -32.68
CA ASP A 980 -35.42 41.27 -31.52
C ASP A 980 -35.13 40.49 -30.24
N ARG A 981 -35.83 39.37 -30.04
CA ARG A 981 -35.63 38.50 -28.88
C ARG A 981 -34.26 37.84 -28.90
N ILE A 982 -33.79 37.36 -30.04
CA ILE A 982 -32.44 36.76 -30.15
C ILE A 982 -31.37 37.83 -29.88
N GLN A 983 -31.53 39.03 -30.42
CA GLN A 983 -30.60 40.13 -30.19
C GLN A 983 -30.50 40.51 -28.70
N LYS A 984 -31.63 40.55 -27.99
CA LYS A 984 -31.67 40.75 -26.52
C LYS A 984 -30.96 39.61 -25.78
N ILE A 985 -31.19 38.36 -26.17
CA ILE A 985 -30.53 37.19 -25.55
C ILE A 985 -29.02 37.26 -25.71
N VAL A 986 -28.55 37.57 -26.92
CA VAL A 986 -27.12 37.67 -27.21
C VAL A 986 -26.49 38.86 -26.49
N ALA A 987 -27.19 40.00 -26.40
CA ALA A 987 -26.72 41.18 -25.68
C ALA A 987 -26.53 40.88 -24.18
N SER A 988 -27.51 40.25 -23.53
CA SER A 988 -27.43 39.90 -22.12
C SER A 988 -26.41 38.78 -21.83
N LEU A 989 -26.25 37.80 -22.73
CA LEU A 989 -25.15 36.82 -22.66
C LEU A 989 -23.78 37.51 -22.71
N ARG A 990 -23.62 38.51 -23.58
CA ARG A 990 -22.40 39.32 -23.66
C ARG A 990 -22.17 40.16 -22.40
N THR A 991 -23.21 40.77 -21.83
CA THR A 991 -23.12 41.53 -20.57
C THR A 991 -22.70 40.64 -19.40
N PHE A 992 -23.20 39.39 -19.34
CA PHE A 992 -22.83 38.42 -18.33
C PHE A 992 -21.41 37.86 -18.53
N SER A 993 -20.99 37.60 -19.77
CA SER A 993 -19.68 37.04 -20.14
C SER A 993 -18.49 37.99 -19.92
N ARG A 994 -18.72 39.29 -19.66
CA ARG A 994 -17.69 40.28 -19.27
C ARG A 994 -17.17 40.08 -17.82
N MET A 995 -17.00 38.83 -17.40
CA MET A 995 -16.49 38.48 -16.08
C MET A 995 -14.98 38.74 -15.91
N ASP A 996 -14.23 38.89 -17.02
CA ASP A 996 -12.77 39.08 -17.04
C ASP A 996 -12.32 40.57 -17.02
N GLU A 997 -13.23 41.54 -16.93
CA GLU A 997 -12.81 42.95 -16.78
C GLU A 997 -12.33 43.19 -15.34
N ALA A 998 -11.01 43.23 -15.13
CA ALA A 998 -10.37 43.47 -13.83
C ALA A 998 -10.54 44.91 -13.29
N ASP A 999 -11.27 45.77 -14.01
CA ASP A 999 -11.42 47.18 -13.67
C ASP A 999 -12.76 47.45 -12.97
N MET A 1000 -12.73 48.18 -11.86
CA MET A 1000 -13.95 48.77 -11.29
C MET A 1000 -14.52 49.81 -12.25
N LYS A 1001 -15.81 49.68 -12.59
CA LYS A 1001 -16.50 50.64 -13.47
C LYS A 1001 -17.81 51.09 -12.84
N ALA A 1002 -18.19 52.33 -13.12
CA ALA A 1002 -19.51 52.86 -12.76
C ALA A 1002 -20.57 52.23 -13.66
N VAL A 1003 -21.29 51.23 -13.14
CA VAL A 1003 -22.27 50.42 -13.88
C VAL A 1003 -23.67 50.57 -13.30
N ASN A 1004 -24.68 50.27 -14.12
CA ASN A 1004 -26.05 50.11 -13.66
C ASN A 1004 -26.24 48.67 -13.14
N ILE A 1005 -26.57 48.54 -11.85
CA ILE A 1005 -26.77 47.25 -11.21
C ILE A 1005 -27.98 46.49 -11.78
N HIS A 1006 -29.03 47.21 -12.20
CA HIS A 1006 -30.23 46.58 -12.76
C HIS A 1006 -29.92 45.78 -14.03
N ASP A 1007 -28.98 46.25 -14.86
CA ASP A 1007 -28.56 45.56 -16.09
C ASP A 1007 -27.94 44.19 -15.78
N GLY A 1008 -27.21 44.09 -14.66
CA GLY A 1008 -26.60 42.84 -14.18
C GLY A 1008 -27.63 41.84 -13.66
N ILE A 1009 -28.59 42.30 -12.86
CA ILE A 1009 -29.70 41.48 -12.36
C ILE A 1009 -30.56 40.98 -13.53
N ASP A 1010 -30.92 41.86 -14.46
CA ASP A 1010 -31.75 41.50 -15.61
C ASP A 1010 -31.06 40.52 -16.56
N SER A 1011 -29.75 40.68 -16.78
CA SER A 1011 -28.96 39.74 -17.57
C SER A 1011 -28.93 38.35 -16.91
N THR A 1012 -28.78 38.30 -15.59
CA THR A 1012 -28.77 37.05 -14.81
C THR A 1012 -30.13 36.36 -14.86
N LEU A 1013 -31.22 37.10 -14.65
CA LEU A 1013 -32.59 36.57 -14.77
C LEU A 1013 -32.91 36.04 -16.17
N MET A 1014 -32.40 36.71 -17.20
CA MET A 1014 -32.62 36.29 -18.58
C MET A 1014 -31.87 34.98 -18.91
N ILE A 1015 -30.68 34.75 -18.35
CA ILE A 1015 -29.96 33.47 -18.45
C ILE A 1015 -30.74 32.36 -17.72
N LEU A 1016 -31.27 32.67 -16.54
CA LEU A 1016 -32.09 31.75 -15.74
C LEU A 1016 -33.52 31.60 -16.27
N GLN A 1017 -33.91 32.29 -17.35
CA GLN A 1017 -35.28 32.32 -17.87
C GLN A 1017 -35.83 30.93 -18.22
N ASN A 1018 -34.98 30.01 -18.71
CA ASN A 1018 -35.38 28.62 -18.99
C ASN A 1018 -35.70 27.82 -17.73
N ARG A 1019 -35.18 28.21 -16.56
CA ARG A 1019 -35.51 27.61 -15.27
C ARG A 1019 -36.76 28.23 -14.67
N ILE A 1020 -36.98 29.53 -14.88
CA ILE A 1020 -38.12 30.30 -14.38
C ILE A 1020 -39.44 29.98 -15.12
N LYS A 1021 -39.39 29.69 -16.43
CA LYS A 1021 -40.61 29.41 -17.23
C LYS A 1021 -41.26 28.07 -16.86
N ALA A 1022 -42.60 28.09 -16.86
CA ALA A 1022 -43.45 26.91 -16.77
C ALA A 1022 -43.07 25.89 -17.85
N LYS A 1023 -42.97 24.62 -17.47
CA LYS A 1023 -42.81 23.48 -18.38
C LYS A 1023 -43.97 22.52 -18.17
N SER A 1024 -44.08 21.49 -19.02
CA SER A 1024 -45.14 20.48 -18.99
C SER A 1024 -45.37 19.86 -17.60
N ASP A 1025 -44.31 19.80 -16.77
CA ASP A 1025 -44.28 19.08 -15.49
C ASP A 1025 -44.05 19.99 -14.26
N ARG A 1026 -44.07 21.33 -14.40
CA ARG A 1026 -43.79 22.28 -13.28
C ARG A 1026 -44.46 23.63 -13.46
N CYS A 1027 -44.85 24.28 -12.36
CA CYS A 1027 -45.42 25.63 -12.42
C CYS A 1027 -44.33 26.66 -12.76
N GLY A 1028 -44.72 27.79 -13.35
CA GLY A 1028 -43.79 28.88 -13.61
C GLY A 1028 -43.49 29.67 -12.34
N ILE A 1029 -42.24 30.09 -12.15
CA ILE A 1029 -41.85 31.00 -11.05
C ILE A 1029 -42.17 32.42 -11.48
N GLU A 1030 -42.96 33.14 -10.70
CA GLU A 1030 -43.28 34.55 -10.95
C GLU A 1030 -42.18 35.45 -10.35
N VAL A 1031 -41.54 36.27 -11.18
CA VAL A 1031 -40.48 37.21 -10.75
C VAL A 1031 -41.05 38.62 -10.67
N ILE A 1032 -41.14 39.16 -9.46
CA ILE A 1032 -41.62 40.51 -9.17
C ILE A 1032 -40.41 41.45 -9.05
N LYS A 1033 -40.38 42.53 -9.83
CA LYS A 1033 -39.28 43.52 -9.85
C LYS A 1033 -39.77 44.86 -9.33
N SER A 1034 -39.16 45.36 -8.25
CA SER A 1034 -39.45 46.66 -7.65
C SER A 1034 -38.17 47.49 -7.54
N TYR A 1035 -37.63 47.89 -8.70
CA TYR A 1035 -36.38 48.64 -8.79
C TYR A 1035 -36.58 50.10 -8.37
N GLY A 1036 -35.88 50.53 -7.31
CA GLY A 1036 -35.72 51.94 -6.96
C GLY A 1036 -34.79 52.68 -7.93
N ASN A 1037 -34.77 54.01 -7.88
CA ASN A 1037 -33.91 54.82 -8.74
C ASN A 1037 -32.48 54.88 -8.16
N LEU A 1038 -31.59 54.00 -8.63
CA LEU A 1038 -30.21 53.91 -8.14
C LEU A 1038 -29.22 54.75 -8.97
N PRO A 1039 -28.19 55.35 -8.35
CA PRO A 1039 -27.04 55.89 -9.07
C PRO A 1039 -26.20 54.77 -9.72
N ARG A 1040 -25.30 55.14 -10.64
CA ARG A 1040 -24.29 54.20 -11.14
C ARG A 1040 -23.30 53.86 -10.02
N VAL A 1041 -23.10 52.57 -9.79
CA VAL A 1041 -22.26 52.04 -8.71
C VAL A 1041 -20.89 51.68 -9.28
N ALA A 1042 -19.81 52.14 -8.65
CA ALA A 1042 -18.46 51.74 -9.00
C ALA A 1042 -18.17 50.34 -8.45
N CYS A 1043 -18.17 49.31 -9.30
CA CYS A 1043 -17.98 47.93 -8.86
C CYS A 1043 -17.37 47.02 -9.92
N TYR A 1044 -16.94 45.83 -9.49
CA TYR A 1044 -16.57 44.73 -10.38
C TYR A 1044 -17.85 44.03 -10.88
N ALA A 1045 -18.38 44.50 -12.00
CA ALA A 1045 -19.67 44.04 -12.53
C ALA A 1045 -19.74 42.52 -12.74
N GLY A 1046 -18.65 41.89 -13.18
CA GLY A 1046 -18.55 40.43 -13.34
C GLY A 1046 -18.73 39.66 -12.03
N GLN A 1047 -18.07 40.12 -10.96
CA GLN A 1047 -18.15 39.50 -9.64
C GLN A 1047 -19.55 39.69 -9.02
N LEU A 1048 -20.19 40.84 -9.19
CA LEU A 1048 -21.56 41.04 -8.72
C LEU A 1048 -22.59 40.22 -9.51
N ASN A 1049 -22.41 40.05 -10.82
CA ASN A 1049 -23.24 39.13 -11.60
C ASN A 1049 -23.11 37.68 -11.09
N GLN A 1050 -21.92 37.28 -10.62
CA GLN A 1050 -21.71 35.99 -9.97
C GLN A 1050 -22.48 35.87 -8.64
N VAL A 1051 -22.50 36.93 -7.83
CA VAL A 1051 -23.31 37.00 -6.59
C VAL A 1051 -24.80 36.82 -6.92
N PHE A 1052 -25.32 37.56 -7.90
CA PHE A 1052 -26.72 37.44 -8.31
C PHE A 1052 -27.05 36.04 -8.85
N MET A 1053 -26.15 35.45 -9.66
CA MET A 1053 -26.33 34.11 -10.21
C MET A 1053 -26.42 33.06 -9.10
N ASN A 1054 -25.53 33.13 -8.10
CA ASN A 1054 -25.52 32.19 -6.98
C ASN A 1054 -26.77 32.31 -6.11
N ILE A 1055 -27.19 33.53 -5.78
CA ILE A 1055 -28.37 33.78 -4.93
C ILE A 1055 -29.66 33.40 -5.67
N LEU A 1056 -29.83 33.85 -6.93
CA LEU A 1056 -31.02 33.52 -7.73
C LEU A 1056 -31.11 32.04 -8.08
N SER A 1057 -29.98 31.36 -8.35
CA SER A 1057 -30.00 29.91 -8.56
C SER A 1057 -30.41 29.17 -7.29
N ASN A 1058 -29.94 29.59 -6.11
CA ASN A 1058 -30.34 28.97 -4.85
C ASN A 1058 -31.82 29.20 -4.53
N ALA A 1059 -32.35 30.39 -4.82
CA ALA A 1059 -33.77 30.69 -4.71
C ALA A 1059 -34.61 29.81 -5.64
N ILE A 1060 -34.21 29.64 -6.89
CA ILE A 1060 -34.88 28.76 -7.85
C ILE A 1060 -34.81 27.29 -7.41
N ASP A 1061 -33.65 26.82 -6.96
CA ASP A 1061 -33.47 25.44 -6.47
C ASP A 1061 -34.41 25.17 -5.28
N ALA A 1062 -34.50 26.10 -4.32
CA ALA A 1062 -35.37 25.97 -3.15
C ALA A 1062 -36.87 25.95 -3.51
N LEU A 1063 -37.27 26.65 -4.57
CA LEU A 1063 -38.64 26.65 -5.08
C LEU A 1063 -38.95 25.39 -5.91
N GLU A 1064 -37.99 24.88 -6.68
CA GLU A 1064 -38.12 23.62 -7.42
C GLU A 1064 -38.21 22.41 -6.47
N ASP A 1065 -37.43 22.37 -5.38
CA ASP A 1065 -37.47 21.30 -4.38
C ASP A 1065 -38.78 21.29 -3.55
N ALA A 1066 -39.53 22.41 -3.52
CA ALA A 1066 -40.77 22.54 -2.75
C ALA A 1066 -42.05 22.10 -3.50
N GLU A 1067 -42.02 22.04 -4.84
CA GLU A 1067 -43.16 21.58 -5.66
C GLU A 1067 -43.46 20.08 -5.47
N ASP A 1068 -42.46 19.26 -5.15
CA ASP A 1068 -42.61 17.81 -4.90
C ASP A 1068 -43.42 17.50 -3.62
N VAL A 1069 -43.68 18.51 -2.77
CA VAL A 1069 -44.30 18.35 -1.44
C VAL A 1069 -45.72 18.94 -1.35
N GLY A 1070 -46.30 19.47 -2.44
CA GLY A 1070 -47.72 19.85 -2.50
C GLY A 1070 -48.09 21.18 -1.84
N SER A 1071 -47.25 22.21 -1.98
CA SER A 1071 -47.57 23.58 -1.51
C SER A 1071 -48.70 24.24 -2.33
N GLU A 1072 -49.68 24.86 -1.66
CA GLU A 1072 -50.83 25.56 -2.28
C GLU A 1072 -50.48 26.96 -2.84
N THR A 1073 -49.26 27.47 -2.64
CA THR A 1073 -48.84 28.81 -3.07
C THR A 1073 -47.96 28.78 -4.33
N SER A 1074 -48.26 29.64 -5.30
CA SER A 1074 -47.44 29.80 -6.51
C SER A 1074 -46.01 30.27 -6.18
N PRO A 1075 -44.97 29.66 -6.76
CA PRO A 1075 -43.58 30.02 -6.48
C PRO A 1075 -43.26 31.44 -7.00
N GLN A 1076 -42.67 32.27 -6.14
CA GLN A 1076 -42.39 33.68 -6.39
C GLN A 1076 -40.98 34.07 -5.93
N ILE A 1077 -40.34 34.93 -6.73
CA ILE A 1077 -39.10 35.63 -6.38
C ILE A 1077 -39.35 37.13 -6.46
N HIS A 1078 -39.15 37.85 -5.36
CA HIS A 1078 -39.28 39.30 -5.29
C HIS A 1078 -37.91 39.96 -5.19
N ILE A 1079 -37.62 40.89 -6.12
CA ILE A 1079 -36.37 41.63 -6.16
C ILE A 1079 -36.68 43.12 -6.04
N TRP A 1080 -36.06 43.79 -5.08
CA TRP A 1080 -36.17 45.24 -4.94
C TRP A 1080 -34.82 45.88 -4.65
N THR A 1081 -34.71 47.15 -5.00
CA THR A 1081 -33.49 47.92 -4.77
C THR A 1081 -33.80 49.28 -4.17
N GLU A 1082 -32.94 49.75 -3.27
CA GLU A 1082 -33.11 51.01 -2.56
C GLU A 1082 -31.77 51.75 -2.45
N ASP A 1083 -31.80 53.07 -2.60
CA ASP A 1083 -30.66 53.94 -2.34
C ASP A 1083 -30.71 54.34 -0.86
N LEU A 1084 -29.69 53.96 -0.09
CA LEU A 1084 -29.64 54.24 1.34
C LEU A 1084 -28.98 55.60 1.56
N GLU A 1085 -29.52 56.42 2.48
CA GLU A 1085 -29.05 57.79 2.78
C GLU A 1085 -27.57 57.89 3.19
N ASN A 1086 -26.92 56.76 3.49
CA ASN A 1086 -25.51 56.66 3.86
C ASN A 1086 -24.54 56.44 2.67
N GLY A 1087 -25.02 56.55 1.42
CA GLY A 1087 -24.19 56.37 0.23
C GLY A 1087 -23.93 54.90 -0.13
N GLN A 1088 -24.83 54.00 0.27
CA GLN A 1088 -24.83 52.59 -0.09
C GLN A 1088 -26.10 52.23 -0.86
N VAL A 1089 -26.00 51.25 -1.76
CA VAL A 1089 -27.15 50.66 -2.43
C VAL A 1089 -27.53 49.35 -1.76
N LEU A 1090 -28.83 49.15 -1.54
CA LEU A 1090 -29.40 47.88 -1.11
C LEU A 1090 -29.99 47.15 -2.32
N ILE A 1091 -29.63 45.88 -2.46
CA ILE A 1091 -30.23 44.94 -3.40
C ILE A 1091 -30.77 43.78 -2.58
N ALA A 1092 -32.07 43.56 -2.64
CA ALA A 1092 -32.74 42.53 -1.88
C ALA A 1092 -33.41 41.53 -2.82
N ILE A 1093 -33.20 40.24 -2.53
CA ILE A 1093 -33.74 39.11 -3.29
C ILE A 1093 -34.42 38.19 -2.29
N ALA A 1094 -35.75 38.05 -2.40
CA ALA A 1094 -36.55 37.20 -1.55
C ALA A 1094 -37.26 36.10 -2.35
N ASP A 1095 -37.24 34.87 -1.84
CA ASP A 1095 -38.07 33.77 -2.31
C ASP A 1095 -39.17 33.43 -1.29
N ASN A 1096 -40.23 32.78 -1.75
CA ASN A 1096 -41.29 32.23 -0.90
C ASN A 1096 -41.17 30.70 -0.70
N GLY A 1097 -39.95 30.17 -0.74
CA GLY A 1097 -39.67 28.74 -0.59
C GLY A 1097 -39.78 28.23 0.87
N PRO A 1098 -39.28 27.01 1.15
CA PRO A 1098 -39.46 26.35 2.45
C PRO A 1098 -38.69 27.02 3.60
N GLY A 1099 -37.78 27.96 3.30
CA GLY A 1099 -36.94 28.62 4.31
C GLY A 1099 -35.91 27.69 4.95
N MET A 1100 -35.09 28.23 5.84
CA MET A 1100 -33.96 27.53 6.47
C MET A 1100 -34.08 27.48 8.01
N PRO A 1101 -33.71 26.36 8.65
CA PRO A 1101 -33.55 26.29 10.10
C PRO A 1101 -32.28 27.02 10.58
N GLU A 1102 -32.23 27.34 11.88
CA GLU A 1102 -31.24 28.28 12.45
C GLU A 1102 -29.80 27.72 12.44
N ASP A 1103 -29.63 26.41 12.52
CA ASP A 1103 -28.36 25.70 12.38
C ASP A 1103 -27.76 25.81 10.96
N VAL A 1104 -28.62 25.76 9.93
CA VAL A 1104 -28.24 25.98 8.53
C VAL A 1104 -27.90 27.45 8.30
N LEU A 1105 -28.66 28.38 8.90
CA LEU A 1105 -28.43 29.82 8.78
C LEU A 1105 -27.07 30.25 9.36
N GLN A 1106 -26.65 29.65 10.49
CA GLN A 1106 -25.35 29.95 11.13
C GLN A 1106 -24.14 29.50 10.28
N ARG A 1107 -24.32 28.47 9.45
CA ARG A 1107 -23.26 27.88 8.62
C ARG A 1107 -23.37 28.24 7.15
N LEU A 1108 -24.35 29.06 6.78
CA LEU A 1108 -24.73 29.34 5.39
C LEU A 1108 -23.58 29.89 4.52
N PHE A 1109 -22.65 30.62 5.15
CA PHE A 1109 -21.49 31.22 4.49
C PHE A 1109 -20.19 30.44 4.74
N ASP A 1110 -20.24 29.31 5.47
CA ASP A 1110 -19.08 28.46 5.69
C ASP A 1110 -18.63 27.83 4.36
N PRO A 1111 -17.33 27.87 4.02
CA PRO A 1111 -16.82 27.20 2.83
C PRO A 1111 -17.16 25.69 2.85
N PHE A 1112 -17.63 25.17 1.71
CA PHE A 1112 -18.00 23.76 1.48
C PHE A 1112 -19.26 23.27 2.21
N PHE A 1113 -19.94 24.13 2.97
CA PHE A 1113 -21.23 23.77 3.57
C PHE A 1113 -22.34 23.75 2.51
N THR A 1114 -23.07 22.64 2.42
CA THR A 1114 -24.22 22.47 1.52
C THR A 1114 -25.27 21.58 2.16
N THR A 1115 -26.54 21.94 2.02
CA THR A 1115 -27.68 21.11 2.42
C THR A 1115 -28.16 20.19 1.28
N LYS A 1116 -27.59 20.35 0.07
CA LYS A 1116 -27.92 19.56 -1.12
C LYS A 1116 -27.19 18.21 -1.11
N PRO A 1117 -27.75 17.14 -1.72
CA PRO A 1117 -27.11 15.83 -1.82
C PRO A 1117 -25.72 15.88 -2.46
N ILE A 1118 -24.85 14.94 -2.10
CA ILE A 1118 -23.48 14.82 -2.62
C ILE A 1118 -23.49 14.85 -4.16
N GLY A 1119 -22.79 15.82 -4.75
CA GLY A 1119 -22.69 16.01 -6.21
C GLY A 1119 -23.64 17.05 -6.83
N LYS A 1120 -24.65 17.55 -6.11
CA LYS A 1120 -25.58 18.58 -6.62
C LYS A 1120 -25.24 20.02 -6.20
N GLY A 1121 -24.34 20.21 -5.23
CA GLY A 1121 -23.91 21.54 -4.76
C GLY A 1121 -22.47 21.53 -4.29
N THR A 1122 -21.69 22.56 -4.66
CA THR A 1122 -20.28 22.68 -4.27
C THR A 1122 -20.08 23.29 -2.88
N GLY A 1123 -21.13 23.83 -2.25
CA GLY A 1123 -21.05 24.55 -0.98
C GLY A 1123 -20.17 25.82 -1.02
N MET A 1124 -19.72 26.25 -2.20
CA MET A 1124 -18.83 27.41 -2.36
C MET A 1124 -19.53 28.67 -2.89
N GLY A 1125 -20.73 28.54 -3.47
CA GLY A 1125 -21.41 29.68 -4.11
C GLY A 1125 -21.73 30.83 -3.15
N LEU A 1126 -22.26 30.52 -1.95
CA LEU A 1126 -22.63 31.55 -0.97
C LEU A 1126 -21.43 32.11 -0.22
N SER A 1127 -20.42 31.29 0.09
CA SER A 1127 -19.17 31.75 0.72
C SER A 1127 -18.37 32.68 -0.21
N ILE A 1128 -18.31 32.37 -1.51
CA ILE A 1128 -17.73 33.27 -2.52
C ILE A 1128 -18.55 34.54 -2.65
N SER A 1129 -19.88 34.45 -2.61
CA SER A 1129 -20.74 35.63 -2.68
C SER A 1129 -20.50 36.56 -1.48
N TYR A 1130 -20.30 35.98 -0.29
CA TYR A 1130 -19.94 36.72 0.92
C TYR A 1130 -18.58 37.41 0.77
N GLN A 1131 -17.54 36.71 0.30
CA GLN A 1131 -16.20 37.29 0.04
C GLN A 1131 -16.24 38.42 -0.99
N ILE A 1132 -16.95 38.23 -2.10
CA ILE A 1132 -17.08 39.27 -3.14
C ILE A 1132 -17.73 40.52 -2.54
N VAL A 1133 -18.83 40.38 -1.81
CA VAL A 1133 -19.55 41.54 -1.26
C VAL A 1133 -18.76 42.20 -0.12
N THR A 1134 -18.18 41.44 0.80
CA THR A 1134 -17.52 41.97 2.00
C THR A 1134 -16.06 42.36 1.78
N GLU A 1135 -15.25 41.46 1.24
CA GLU A 1135 -13.80 41.65 1.08
C GLU A 1135 -13.48 42.49 -0.16
N LYS A 1136 -14.15 42.23 -1.29
CA LYS A 1136 -13.86 42.94 -2.56
C LYS A 1136 -14.63 44.23 -2.73
N HIS A 1137 -15.86 44.31 -2.22
CA HIS A 1137 -16.73 45.49 -2.41
C HIS A 1137 -16.93 46.33 -1.14
N GLY A 1138 -16.34 45.93 0.00
CA GLY A 1138 -16.49 46.63 1.28
C GLY A 1138 -17.95 46.73 1.78
N GLY A 1139 -18.81 45.84 1.31
CA GLY A 1139 -20.24 45.79 1.58
C GLY A 1139 -20.62 44.80 2.67
N SER A 1140 -21.90 44.45 2.76
CA SER A 1140 -22.40 43.39 3.65
C SER A 1140 -23.44 42.51 2.94
N LEU A 1141 -23.40 41.22 3.23
CA LEU A 1141 -24.35 40.22 2.76
C LEU A 1141 -25.03 39.56 3.97
N GLU A 1142 -26.32 39.79 4.13
CA GLU A 1142 -27.12 39.21 5.22
C GLU A 1142 -28.20 38.30 4.63
N CYS A 1143 -28.52 37.20 5.32
CA CYS A 1143 -29.66 36.34 4.98
C CYS A 1143 -30.66 36.33 6.15
N ARG A 1144 -31.94 36.53 5.84
CA ARG A 1144 -33.07 36.40 6.78
C ARG A 1144 -33.95 35.25 6.30
N SER A 1145 -34.09 34.21 7.09
CA SER A 1145 -34.92 33.05 6.76
C SER A 1145 -35.43 32.38 8.04
N ALA A 1146 -36.63 31.80 7.95
CA ALA A 1146 -37.21 30.93 8.96
C ALA A 1146 -37.98 29.80 8.26
N PRO A 1147 -38.13 28.60 8.88
CA PRO A 1147 -38.88 27.51 8.27
C PRO A 1147 -40.31 27.95 7.89
N GLY A 1148 -40.68 27.72 6.62
CA GLY A 1148 -41.97 28.10 6.03
C GLY A 1148 -42.13 29.57 5.63
N GLN A 1149 -41.10 30.41 5.77
CA GLN A 1149 -41.16 31.85 5.46
C GLN A 1149 -40.26 32.27 4.28
N GLY A 1150 -39.67 31.32 3.55
CA GLY A 1150 -38.71 31.60 2.49
C GLY A 1150 -37.38 32.16 2.98
N ALA A 1151 -36.54 32.62 2.05
CA ALA A 1151 -35.28 33.29 2.38
C ALA A 1151 -35.20 34.67 1.72
N THR A 1152 -34.65 35.65 2.43
CA THR A 1152 -34.38 37.00 1.94
C THR A 1152 -32.90 37.31 2.09
N PHE A 1153 -32.21 37.49 0.96
CA PHE A 1153 -30.82 37.95 0.93
C PHE A 1153 -30.76 39.46 0.73
N LEU A 1154 -30.01 40.14 1.60
CA LEU A 1154 -29.80 41.59 1.61
C LEU A 1154 -28.33 41.86 1.26
N ILE A 1155 -28.09 42.44 0.10
CA ILE A 1155 -26.77 42.81 -0.40
C ILE A 1155 -26.63 44.33 -0.30
N LYS A 1156 -25.74 44.83 0.55
CA LYS A 1156 -25.46 46.27 0.70
C LYS A 1156 -24.06 46.57 0.17
N ILE A 1157 -23.93 47.51 -0.77
CA ILE A 1157 -22.65 47.87 -1.41
C ILE A 1157 -22.50 49.39 -1.43
N PRO A 1158 -21.33 49.97 -1.12
CA PRO A 1158 -21.10 51.42 -1.22
C PRO A 1158 -21.10 51.91 -2.68
N LEU A 1159 -21.57 53.14 -2.92
CA LEU A 1159 -21.58 53.78 -4.26
C LEU A 1159 -20.17 53.96 -4.84
N GLN A 1160 -19.21 54.24 -3.96
CA GLN A 1160 -17.77 54.29 -4.23
C GLN A 1160 -17.08 53.34 -3.24
N GLN A 1161 -16.33 52.38 -3.77
CA GLN A 1161 -15.58 51.46 -2.92
C GLN A 1161 -14.38 52.17 -2.29
N PRO A 1162 -14.06 51.88 -1.02
CA PRO A 1162 -12.88 52.45 -0.38
C PRO A 1162 -11.62 52.02 -1.17
N GLU A 1163 -10.76 52.98 -1.54
CA GLU A 1163 -9.43 52.68 -2.07
C GLU A 1163 -8.69 51.79 -1.06
N GLU A 1164 -8.22 50.62 -1.48
CA GLU A 1164 -7.39 49.75 -0.63
C GLU A 1164 -6.15 50.52 -0.14
N PRO A 1165 -5.88 50.60 1.18
CA PRO A 1165 -4.60 51.07 1.65
C PRO A 1165 -3.55 50.03 1.28
N LEU A 1166 -2.57 50.43 0.46
CA LEU A 1166 -1.45 49.63 -0.04
C LEU A 1166 -0.42 49.25 1.05
N SER A 1167 -0.84 49.10 2.31
CA SER A 1167 0.03 48.92 3.48
C SER A 1167 -0.39 47.72 4.32
N ARG A 1168 -0.14 46.49 3.83
CA ARG A 1168 -0.13 45.29 4.67
C ARG A 1168 0.80 44.14 4.24
N PHE A 1169 1.84 44.43 3.44
CA PHE A 1169 2.83 43.42 3.00
C PHE A 1169 4.27 43.70 3.48
N LEU A 1170 4.46 44.46 4.56
CA LEU A 1170 5.77 44.59 5.20
C LEU A 1170 5.59 44.48 6.72
N GLU A 1171 5.77 43.27 7.27
CA GLU A 1171 6.26 43.17 8.64
C GLU A 1171 7.75 43.56 8.66
N PRO A 1172 8.19 44.36 9.63
CA PRO A 1172 9.58 44.78 9.77
C PRO A 1172 10.37 43.68 10.48
N GLY A 1173 11.32 43.07 9.78
CA GLY A 1173 12.42 42.35 10.42
C GLY A 1173 13.55 43.32 10.71
N ASP A 1174 13.75 43.66 11.98
CA ASP A 1174 15.01 44.14 12.57
C ASP A 1174 15.09 43.62 14.00
N ASP A 1175 15.96 42.63 14.24
CA ASP A 1175 17.10 42.68 15.18
C ASP A 1175 17.98 41.42 15.08
#